data_AF-A0A268RX00-F1
#
_entry.id   AF-A0A268RX00-F1
#
_cell.length_a   1.000
_cell.length_b   1.000
_cell.length_c   1.000
_cell.angle_alpha   90.00
_cell.angle_beta   90.00
_cell.angle_gamma   90.00
#
_symmetry.space_group_name_H-M   'P 1'
#
loop_
_entity.id
_entity.type
_entity.pdbx_description
1 polymer ?
#
loop_
_entity_poly.entity_id
_entity_poly.type
_entity_poly.pdbx_seq_one_letter_code
_entity_poly.pdbx_strand_id
1 'polypeptide(L)'
;MKAIVSLNNLDFHGLAILAAAKKFHPGAIAVLPPIYQHAVKRFLDDYKTDFSFQHDGELSWNEVDEIVFVDWEDEKQESLYRSLPASAAKTNFWRTIKATKRGVPITSLIYEIKRKQIPVTAIEATLFALGLYSSTNHLTLPSTTASDADACAYLLEKGADLRVVNDYLQQTPMAEKIASVMSKPVVTVQASQLVDEVWQTLLRSGHSGFPVVDETGALAGVITRMDLAKARQFGMGEAQVTEVMSAPITTLRANDSIDAACAHLAYNQVGRLPVVGDNNEPIGIVTRTDIVRLLYPNKHAVAPSELASYFGKQTFSFLQKIGAFADELQVPVYLVGGLVRDFLLKRPHKDIDLVIEGDGIAFAKQLATAFGGSVRSHESFGTATWVNEQEMDIVTCRKEFYLQKGALPTVRPASIYEDLARRDFSINAMAIQINRSSFGNVLDVFQGKQALIDKHIRILHPLSFIEDPTRLFRAVRFGLRLNFSLSFETLHQATKTGAALHHISAKRLRQELDLLANEGVLLEGFRQLADLHVWTTLFGSPFSKRAWQHLANLQQHGLNDGMFFLLAGAVDCDRLDVASRYALTKQEKHLTEEASLPIWQQMSATSSIGEAHRDLAQISSEIVRFYSEAELPLSPLLRRYAEKRRQLEPLLTGADLLKAGYRPGPSFSQWLLEIECLQLDGRINTKDQALAWIAEKT
;
A
#
# COMPACT_ATOMS: atom_id res chain seq x y z
N MET A 1 36.33 8.69 -46.70
CA MET A 1 34.92 8.23 -46.62
C MET A 1 33.96 9.41 -46.46
N LYS A 2 32.66 9.25 -46.78
CA LYS A 2 31.63 10.28 -46.55
C LYS A 2 30.73 9.86 -45.38
N ALA A 3 30.54 10.72 -44.38
CA ALA A 3 29.64 10.48 -43.25
C ALA A 3 28.43 11.44 -43.29
N ILE A 4 27.26 10.97 -42.86
CA ILE A 4 26.05 11.78 -42.66
C ILE A 4 25.71 11.76 -41.18
N VAL A 5 25.51 12.93 -40.59
CA VAL A 5 25.33 13.12 -39.14
C VAL A 5 24.21 14.11 -38.85
N SER A 6 23.58 14.00 -37.67
CA SER A 6 22.63 14.97 -37.12
C SER A 6 23.26 15.66 -35.89
N LEU A 7 23.00 16.96 -35.71
CA LEU A 7 23.60 17.80 -34.67
C LEU A 7 22.70 18.02 -33.45
N ASN A 8 21.59 17.28 -33.34
CA ASN A 8 20.65 17.38 -32.22
C ASN A 8 20.46 16.02 -31.54
N ASN A 9 19.85 16.03 -30.35
CA ASN A 9 19.36 14.81 -29.72
C ASN A 9 18.38 14.12 -30.67
N LEU A 10 18.74 12.96 -31.22
CA LEU A 10 18.00 12.36 -32.34
C LEU A 10 16.62 11.89 -31.87
N ASP A 11 15.58 12.54 -32.37
CA ASP A 11 14.20 12.10 -32.28
C ASP A 11 13.81 11.36 -33.58
N PHE A 12 12.54 10.96 -33.69
CA PHE A 12 12.07 10.28 -34.89
C PHE A 12 12.06 11.15 -36.14
N HIS A 13 11.95 12.48 -35.99
CA HIS A 13 12.09 13.41 -37.11
C HIS A 13 13.52 13.40 -37.64
N GLY A 14 14.51 13.59 -36.76
CA GLY A 14 15.93 13.56 -37.10
C GLY A 14 16.37 12.21 -37.66
N LEU A 15 15.90 11.10 -37.08
CA LEU A 15 16.20 9.76 -37.59
C LEU A 15 15.63 9.56 -39.00
N ALA A 16 14.40 10.00 -39.26
CA ALA A 16 13.79 9.91 -40.58
C ALA A 16 14.55 10.75 -41.62
N ILE A 17 15.00 11.96 -41.25
CA ILE A 17 15.82 12.81 -42.12
C ILE A 17 17.17 12.14 -42.40
N LEU A 18 17.83 11.59 -41.38
CA LEU A 18 19.11 10.88 -41.52
C LEU A 18 18.99 9.70 -42.50
N ALA A 19 17.94 8.89 -42.34
CA ALA A 19 17.63 7.77 -43.21
C ALA A 19 17.32 8.23 -44.65
N ALA A 20 16.54 9.30 -44.80
CA ALA A 20 16.21 9.86 -46.12
C ALA A 20 17.47 10.42 -46.81
N ALA A 21 18.33 11.13 -46.07
CA ALA A 21 19.58 11.69 -46.58
C ALA A 21 20.54 10.61 -47.10
N LYS A 22 20.63 9.48 -46.38
CA LYS A 22 21.40 8.31 -46.81
C LYS A 22 21.00 7.78 -48.19
N LYS A 23 19.71 7.88 -48.57
CA LYS A 23 19.22 7.44 -49.89
C LYS A 23 19.73 8.34 -51.03
N PHE A 24 19.99 9.62 -50.77
CA PHE A 24 20.61 10.53 -51.73
C PHE A 24 22.14 10.36 -51.82
N HIS A 25 22.75 9.68 -50.85
CA HIS A 25 24.18 9.36 -50.81
C HIS A 25 24.43 7.86 -50.54
N PRO A 26 24.22 6.97 -51.54
CA PRO A 26 24.32 5.52 -51.35
C PRO A 26 25.67 5.02 -50.82
N GLY A 27 26.76 5.73 -51.10
CA GLY A 27 28.11 5.41 -50.61
C GLY A 27 28.52 6.07 -49.28
N ALA A 28 27.67 6.91 -48.67
CA ALA A 28 27.97 7.54 -47.39
C ALA A 28 27.63 6.64 -46.20
N ILE A 29 28.18 6.87 -45.02
CA ILE A 29 27.82 6.16 -43.79
C ILE A 29 26.89 7.07 -42.99
N ALA A 30 25.70 6.59 -42.61
CA ALA A 30 24.82 7.34 -41.72
C ALA A 30 25.17 7.00 -40.26
N VAL A 31 25.53 8.02 -39.48
CA VAL A 31 26.12 7.86 -38.16
C VAL A 31 25.13 8.34 -37.10
N LEU A 32 24.82 7.47 -36.14
CA LEU A 32 23.97 7.80 -35.00
C LEU A 32 24.79 8.61 -33.97
N PRO A 33 24.25 9.72 -33.45
CA PRO A 33 24.90 10.46 -32.38
C PRO A 33 24.99 9.62 -31.10
N PRO A 34 25.86 9.98 -30.15
CA PRO A 34 25.96 9.26 -28.88
C PRO A 34 24.73 9.42 -27.97
N ILE A 35 23.85 10.39 -28.26
CA ILE A 35 22.63 10.70 -27.49
C ILE A 35 21.43 10.77 -28.45
N TYR A 36 20.41 9.96 -28.19
CA TYR A 36 19.13 9.98 -28.90
C TYR A 36 18.00 9.44 -28.02
N GLN A 37 16.75 9.76 -28.40
CA GLN A 37 15.56 9.45 -27.60
C GLN A 37 15.36 7.93 -27.39
N HIS A 38 14.79 7.54 -26.24
CA HIS A 38 14.56 6.13 -25.91
C HIS A 38 13.64 5.44 -26.92
N ALA A 39 12.62 6.13 -27.42
CA ALA A 39 11.71 5.57 -28.42
C ALA A 39 12.43 5.25 -29.75
N VAL A 40 13.36 6.13 -30.15
CA VAL A 40 14.26 5.93 -31.30
C VAL A 40 15.18 4.73 -31.07
N LYS A 41 15.74 4.61 -29.86
CA LYS A 41 16.58 3.46 -29.49
C LYS A 41 15.84 2.14 -29.63
N ARG A 42 14.64 2.03 -29.05
CA ARG A 42 13.84 0.82 -29.16
C ARG A 42 13.50 0.48 -30.61
N PHE A 43 13.14 1.48 -31.40
CA PHE A 43 12.87 1.27 -32.83
C PHE A 43 14.11 0.72 -33.55
N LEU A 44 15.29 1.27 -33.29
CA LEU A 44 16.54 0.77 -33.86
C LEU A 44 16.91 -0.63 -33.35
N ASP A 45 16.56 -0.99 -32.12
CA ASP A 45 16.78 -2.34 -31.59
C ASP A 45 15.84 -3.36 -32.26
N ASP A 46 14.56 -3.02 -32.44
CA ASP A 46 13.54 -3.86 -33.08
C ASP A 46 13.80 -4.05 -34.59
N TYR A 47 14.34 -3.02 -35.27
CA TYR A 47 14.57 -2.99 -36.72
C TYR A 47 16.05 -2.87 -37.10
N LYS A 48 16.95 -3.36 -36.24
CA LYS A 48 18.40 -3.20 -36.39
C LYS A 48 18.93 -3.72 -37.73
N THR A 49 18.36 -4.80 -38.23
CA THR A 49 18.77 -5.43 -39.50
C THR A 49 18.30 -4.68 -40.74
N ASP A 50 17.30 -3.82 -40.61
CA ASP A 50 16.67 -3.12 -41.72
C ASP A 50 17.38 -1.80 -42.08
N PHE A 51 18.15 -1.25 -41.14
CA PHE A 51 18.87 0.01 -41.35
C PHE A 51 20.38 -0.16 -41.16
N SER A 52 21.15 0.30 -42.16
CA SER A 52 22.61 0.31 -42.11
C SER A 52 23.14 1.60 -41.48
N PHE A 53 22.91 1.76 -40.17
CA PHE A 53 23.50 2.83 -39.37
C PHE A 53 24.75 2.34 -38.63
N GLN A 54 25.70 3.24 -38.40
CA GLN A 54 26.85 2.99 -37.51
C GLN A 54 26.78 3.90 -36.30
N HIS A 55 27.20 3.41 -35.13
CA HIS A 55 27.32 4.27 -33.95
C HIS A 55 28.61 5.10 -34.01
N ASP A 56 28.60 6.29 -33.41
CA ASP A 56 29.78 7.18 -33.29
C ASP A 56 31.06 6.44 -32.84
N GLY A 57 30.94 5.50 -31.90
CA GLY A 57 32.09 4.72 -31.39
C GLY A 57 32.59 3.60 -32.31
N GLU A 58 31.87 3.27 -33.38
CA GLU A 58 32.22 2.21 -34.34
C GLU A 58 32.94 2.77 -35.57
N LEU A 59 32.87 4.08 -35.81
CA LEU A 59 33.43 4.74 -36.98
C LEU A 59 34.86 5.25 -36.72
N SER A 60 35.79 4.89 -37.60
CA SER A 60 37.12 5.49 -37.66
C SER A 60 37.06 6.90 -38.24
N TRP A 61 36.79 7.90 -37.40
CA TRP A 61 36.67 9.32 -37.81
C TRP A 61 37.86 9.85 -38.62
N ASN A 62 39.06 9.32 -38.42
CA ASN A 62 40.26 9.71 -39.17
C ASN A 62 40.21 9.35 -40.67
N GLU A 63 39.32 8.44 -41.08
CA GLU A 63 39.16 7.98 -42.47
C GLU A 63 38.02 8.71 -43.19
N VAL A 64 37.38 9.69 -42.54
CA VAL A 64 36.27 10.48 -43.08
C VAL A 64 36.83 11.75 -43.73
N ASP A 65 36.59 11.90 -45.04
CA ASP A 65 37.05 13.03 -45.86
C ASP A 65 35.96 14.11 -46.02
N GLU A 66 34.69 13.73 -45.87
CA GLU A 66 33.54 14.62 -46.02
C GLU A 66 32.43 14.29 -45.00
N ILE A 67 31.87 15.31 -44.37
CA ILE A 67 30.80 15.23 -43.38
C ILE A 67 29.59 16.04 -43.86
N VAL A 68 28.46 15.37 -44.01
CA VAL A 68 27.19 15.95 -44.43
C VAL A 68 26.27 16.07 -43.22
N PHE A 69 25.96 17.30 -42.83
CA PHE A 69 25.07 17.56 -41.70
C PHE A 69 23.62 17.72 -42.17
N VAL A 70 22.70 16.97 -41.56
CA VAL A 70 21.27 17.07 -41.89
C VAL A 70 20.53 18.19 -41.16
N ASP A 71 21.02 18.64 -40.00
CA ASP A 71 20.40 19.68 -39.17
C ASP A 71 21.43 20.74 -38.75
N TRP A 72 22.04 21.44 -39.71
CA TRP A 72 23.12 22.41 -39.44
C TRP A 72 22.70 23.85 -39.73
N GLU A 73 22.34 24.59 -38.68
CA GLU A 73 21.97 26.01 -38.80
C GLU A 73 23.08 26.97 -38.36
N ASP A 74 24.00 26.58 -37.45
CA ASP A 74 25.09 27.47 -36.98
C ASP A 74 26.36 26.69 -36.53
N GLU A 75 27.54 27.32 -36.57
CA GLU A 75 28.86 26.70 -36.29
C GLU A 75 29.06 26.28 -34.81
N LYS A 76 28.15 26.66 -33.89
CA LYS A 76 28.25 26.38 -32.45
C LYS A 76 27.75 24.99 -32.01
N GLN A 77 27.25 24.14 -32.91
CA GLN A 77 26.58 22.86 -32.58
C GLN A 77 27.49 21.61 -32.69
N GLU A 78 28.79 21.74 -32.91
CA GLU A 78 29.71 20.60 -33.11
C GLU A 78 30.04 19.79 -31.84
N SER A 79 29.52 20.17 -30.66
CA SER A 79 29.92 19.61 -29.36
C SER A 79 29.35 18.22 -29.01
N LEU A 80 28.47 17.65 -29.85
CA LEU A 80 27.80 16.36 -29.59
C LEU A 80 28.65 15.13 -29.93
N TYR A 81 29.63 15.28 -30.82
CA TYR A 81 30.51 14.20 -31.27
C TYR A 81 31.88 14.34 -30.61
N ARG A 82 32.45 13.22 -30.12
CA ARG A 82 33.68 13.25 -29.31
C ARG A 82 34.91 13.75 -30.07
N SER A 83 34.94 13.63 -31.40
CA SER A 83 36.11 13.96 -32.21
C SER A 83 35.78 13.99 -33.72
N LEU A 84 35.03 15.01 -34.18
CA LEU A 84 34.91 15.24 -35.61
C LEU A 84 36.28 15.65 -36.18
N PRO A 85 36.74 15.06 -37.30
CA PRO A 85 38.04 15.39 -37.89
C PRO A 85 38.03 16.82 -38.43
N ALA A 86 38.93 17.67 -37.94
CA ALA A 86 39.05 19.06 -38.38
C ALA A 86 39.42 19.19 -39.87
N SER A 87 40.01 18.15 -40.46
CA SER A 87 40.44 18.09 -41.87
C SER A 87 39.32 17.69 -42.85
N ALA A 88 38.16 17.21 -42.38
CA ALA A 88 37.09 16.77 -43.27
C ALA A 88 36.29 17.96 -43.83
N ALA A 89 35.90 17.88 -45.09
CA ALA A 89 35.03 18.88 -45.71
C ALA A 89 33.62 18.82 -45.09
N LYS A 90 33.11 19.95 -44.60
CA LYS A 90 31.80 20.05 -43.94
C LYS A 90 30.74 20.65 -44.86
N THR A 91 29.64 19.95 -45.05
CA THR A 91 28.57 20.35 -45.98
C THR A 91 27.20 20.27 -45.31
N ASN A 92 26.35 21.27 -45.57
CA ASN A 92 24.93 21.22 -45.17
C ASN A 92 24.12 20.46 -46.22
N PHE A 93 23.42 19.41 -45.80
CA PHE A 93 22.60 18.55 -46.66
C PHE A 93 21.53 19.32 -47.46
N TRP A 94 20.87 20.30 -46.85
CA TRP A 94 19.82 21.07 -47.53
C TRP A 94 20.36 21.90 -48.69
N ARG A 95 21.64 22.31 -48.62
CA ARG A 95 22.33 23.02 -49.71
C ARG A 95 22.69 22.10 -50.87
N THR A 96 22.94 20.80 -50.62
CA THR A 96 23.35 19.86 -51.67
C THR A 96 22.19 19.34 -52.51
N ILE A 97 20.99 19.19 -51.93
CA ILE A 97 19.84 18.61 -52.64
C ILE A 97 18.95 19.63 -53.39
N LYS A 98 19.13 20.94 -53.15
CA LYS A 98 18.30 22.03 -53.71
C LYS A 98 16.78 21.76 -53.57
N ALA A 99 16.36 21.19 -52.44
CA ALA A 99 14.97 20.84 -52.21
C ALA A 99 14.10 22.11 -52.12
N THR A 100 12.91 22.07 -52.74
CA THR A 100 11.91 23.12 -52.53
C THR A 100 11.29 22.93 -51.15
N LYS A 101 11.35 23.95 -50.29
CA LYS A 101 10.78 23.87 -48.93
C LYS A 101 9.27 23.64 -49.00
N ARG A 102 8.81 22.50 -48.48
CA ARG A 102 7.40 22.07 -48.42
C ARG A 102 7.14 21.37 -47.09
N GLY A 103 6.09 21.80 -46.39
CA GLY A 103 5.69 21.20 -45.12
C GLY A 103 6.83 21.16 -44.10
N VAL A 104 6.84 20.11 -43.27
CA VAL A 104 7.97 19.81 -42.39
C VAL A 104 9.19 19.30 -43.17
N PRO A 105 10.43 19.38 -42.64
CA PRO A 105 11.63 19.02 -43.40
C PRO A 105 11.59 17.63 -44.05
N ILE A 106 11.11 16.60 -43.35
CA ILE A 106 10.97 15.23 -43.90
C ILE A 106 10.01 15.19 -45.11
N THR A 107 8.95 16.00 -45.12
CA THR A 107 8.01 16.13 -46.25
C THR A 107 8.71 16.60 -47.52
N SER A 108 9.64 17.56 -47.39
CA SER A 108 10.45 18.04 -48.52
C SER A 108 11.32 16.92 -49.10
N LEU A 109 11.88 16.05 -48.26
CA LEU A 109 12.70 14.91 -48.70
C LEU A 109 11.86 13.82 -49.36
N ILE A 110 10.69 13.50 -48.81
CA ILE A 110 9.76 12.54 -49.40
C ILE A 110 9.34 12.99 -50.80
N TYR A 111 9.08 14.29 -50.98
CA TYR A 111 8.76 14.84 -52.30
C TYR A 111 9.92 14.66 -53.30
N GLU A 112 11.16 14.90 -52.88
CA GLU A 112 12.34 14.70 -53.71
C GLU A 112 12.60 13.22 -54.03
N ILE A 113 12.40 12.32 -53.06
CA ILE A 113 12.45 10.86 -53.24
C ILE A 113 11.42 10.43 -54.30
N LYS A 114 10.17 10.92 -54.18
CA LYS A 114 9.09 10.66 -55.15
C LYS A 114 9.44 11.19 -56.54
N ARG A 115 9.95 12.43 -56.62
CA ARG A 115 10.33 13.09 -57.89
C ARG A 115 11.47 12.37 -58.61
N LYS A 116 12.50 11.95 -57.87
CA LYS A 116 13.68 11.25 -58.42
C LYS A 116 13.48 9.73 -58.54
N GLN A 117 12.30 9.22 -58.19
CA GLN A 117 11.96 7.80 -58.21
C GLN A 117 12.95 6.94 -57.41
N ILE A 118 13.41 7.45 -56.27
CA ILE A 118 14.31 6.71 -55.38
C ILE A 118 13.49 5.60 -54.69
N PRO A 119 13.96 4.34 -54.67
CA PRO A 119 13.23 3.24 -54.06
C PRO A 119 13.16 3.38 -52.54
N VAL A 120 11.96 3.14 -51.99
CA VAL A 120 11.64 3.16 -50.56
C VAL A 120 11.03 1.82 -50.19
N THR A 121 11.61 1.13 -49.19
CA THR A 121 11.06 -0.11 -48.64
C THR A 121 9.88 0.18 -47.69
N ALA A 122 9.07 -0.82 -47.35
CA ALA A 122 7.95 -0.64 -46.43
C ALA A 122 8.39 -0.15 -45.03
N ILE A 123 9.53 -0.65 -44.53
CA ILE A 123 10.07 -0.24 -43.24
C ILE A 123 10.67 1.17 -43.28
N GLU A 124 11.31 1.57 -44.38
CA GLU A 124 11.74 2.96 -44.61
C GLU A 124 10.54 3.90 -44.69
N ALA A 125 9.49 3.49 -45.41
CA ALA A 125 8.24 4.26 -45.50
C ALA A 125 7.60 4.42 -44.11
N THR A 126 7.65 3.38 -43.28
CA THR A 126 7.18 3.41 -41.88
C THR A 126 7.99 4.39 -41.04
N LEU A 127 9.33 4.36 -41.11
CA LEU A 127 10.18 5.33 -40.41
C LEU A 127 9.93 6.77 -40.87
N PHE A 128 9.80 7.00 -42.18
CA PHE A 128 9.49 8.34 -42.72
C PHE A 128 8.12 8.82 -42.25
N ALA A 129 7.13 7.92 -42.16
CA ALA A 129 5.82 8.26 -41.63
C ALA A 129 5.93 8.63 -40.15
N LEU A 130 6.69 7.85 -39.37
CA LEU A 130 6.90 8.10 -37.96
C LEU A 130 7.57 9.47 -37.70
N GLY A 131 8.57 9.85 -38.51
CA GLY A 131 9.17 11.18 -38.50
C GLY A 131 8.21 12.30 -38.91
N LEU A 132 7.30 12.05 -39.85
CA LEU A 132 6.31 13.03 -40.29
C LEU A 132 5.20 13.23 -39.24
N TYR A 133 4.63 12.14 -38.73
CA TYR A 133 3.56 12.15 -37.72
C TYR A 133 4.04 12.74 -36.40
N SER A 134 5.29 12.48 -35.98
CA SER A 134 5.88 13.14 -34.81
C SER A 134 6.01 14.65 -35.00
N SER A 135 6.45 15.10 -36.17
CA SER A 135 6.68 16.53 -36.46
C SER A 135 5.41 17.35 -36.66
N THR A 136 4.32 16.70 -37.05
CA THR A 136 3.03 17.34 -37.35
C THR A 136 1.98 17.09 -36.27
N ASN A 137 2.36 16.42 -35.19
CA ASN A 137 1.44 15.87 -34.19
C ASN A 137 0.24 15.17 -34.84
N HIS A 138 0.49 14.11 -35.60
CA HIS A 138 -0.56 13.38 -36.32
C HIS A 138 -1.37 14.28 -37.28
N LEU A 139 -0.69 15.20 -37.97
CA LEU A 139 -1.29 16.19 -38.89
C LEU A 139 -2.25 17.20 -38.23
N THR A 140 -2.20 17.35 -36.89
CA THR A 140 -3.11 18.24 -36.16
C THR A 140 -2.53 19.62 -35.84
N LEU A 141 -1.22 19.84 -36.08
CA LEU A 141 -0.61 21.15 -35.83
C LEU A 141 -1.14 22.21 -36.82
N PRO A 142 -1.36 23.48 -36.39
CA PRO A 142 -1.77 24.57 -37.28
C PRO A 142 -0.79 24.87 -38.43
N SER A 143 0.48 24.50 -38.27
CA SER A 143 1.54 24.66 -39.29
C SER A 143 1.56 23.53 -40.32
N THR A 144 0.73 22.49 -40.16
CA THR A 144 0.65 21.35 -41.09
C THR A 144 0.05 21.80 -42.41
N THR A 145 0.64 21.36 -43.52
CA THR A 145 0.25 21.74 -44.89
C THR A 145 -0.32 20.57 -45.68
N ALA A 146 -0.98 20.88 -46.81
CA ALA A 146 -1.45 19.84 -47.75
C ALA A 146 -0.31 18.93 -48.26
N SER A 147 0.91 19.48 -48.38
CA SER A 147 2.08 18.68 -48.76
C SER A 147 2.44 17.60 -47.73
N ASP A 148 2.20 17.85 -46.44
CA ASP A 148 2.44 16.85 -45.39
C ASP A 148 1.46 15.68 -45.52
N ALA A 149 0.18 15.96 -45.81
CA ALA A 149 -0.82 14.94 -46.08
C ALA A 149 -0.52 14.14 -47.36
N ASP A 150 -0.07 14.80 -48.43
CA ASP A 150 0.34 14.14 -49.68
C ASP A 150 1.55 13.21 -49.47
N ALA A 151 2.50 13.62 -48.63
CA ALA A 151 3.65 12.80 -48.26
C ALA A 151 3.20 11.58 -47.45
N CYS A 152 2.28 11.73 -46.48
CA CYS A 152 1.66 10.60 -45.80
C CYS A 152 1.01 9.62 -46.78
N ALA A 153 0.20 10.12 -47.72
CA ALA A 153 -0.47 9.28 -48.72
C ALA A 153 0.55 8.47 -49.55
N TYR A 154 1.62 9.11 -50.00
CA TYR A 154 2.70 8.42 -50.72
C TYR A 154 3.40 7.34 -49.88
N LEU A 155 3.66 7.61 -48.60
CA LEU A 155 4.28 6.61 -47.72
C LEU A 155 3.38 5.41 -47.47
N LEU A 156 2.06 5.62 -47.35
CA LEU A 156 1.08 4.55 -47.28
C LEU A 156 1.04 3.71 -48.55
N GLU A 157 1.12 4.34 -49.73
CA GLU A 157 1.27 3.63 -51.01
C GLU A 157 2.56 2.78 -51.06
N LYS A 158 3.61 3.19 -50.33
CA LYS A 158 4.87 2.43 -50.18
C LYS A 158 4.84 1.40 -49.05
N GLY A 159 3.70 1.21 -48.40
CA GLY A 159 3.50 0.17 -47.39
C GLY A 159 3.89 0.58 -45.97
N ALA A 160 3.87 1.87 -45.64
CA ALA A 160 4.07 2.33 -44.27
C ALA A 160 3.01 1.72 -43.31
N ASP A 161 3.45 1.14 -42.19
CA ASP A 161 2.56 0.53 -41.19
C ASP A 161 2.18 1.51 -40.09
N LEU A 162 0.95 2.03 -40.16
CA LEU A 162 0.45 2.98 -39.15
C LEU A 162 0.28 2.37 -37.76
N ARG A 163 0.23 1.03 -37.62
CA ARG A 163 0.18 0.39 -36.30
C ARG A 163 1.51 0.60 -35.57
N VAL A 164 2.63 0.37 -36.28
CA VAL A 164 3.97 0.63 -35.77
C VAL A 164 4.14 2.12 -35.45
N VAL A 165 3.69 3.00 -36.34
CA VAL A 165 3.71 4.46 -36.08
C VAL A 165 2.95 4.80 -34.79
N ASN A 166 1.74 4.28 -34.62
CA ASN A 166 0.93 4.52 -33.41
C ASN A 166 1.58 3.95 -32.15
N ASP A 167 2.13 2.73 -32.20
CA ASP A 167 2.75 2.06 -31.06
C ASP A 167 3.97 2.81 -30.52
N TYR A 168 4.73 3.44 -31.42
CA TYR A 168 5.90 4.24 -31.08
C TYR A 168 5.58 5.69 -30.69
N LEU A 169 4.46 6.26 -31.16
CA LEU A 169 4.04 7.62 -30.79
C LEU A 169 3.18 7.68 -29.51
N GLN A 170 2.40 6.65 -29.19
CA GLN A 170 1.57 6.64 -27.97
C GLN A 170 2.36 6.42 -26.66
N GLN A 171 3.63 6.03 -26.75
CA GLN A 171 4.43 5.64 -25.59
C GLN A 171 5.40 6.72 -25.09
N THR A 172 5.18 8.00 -25.44
CA THR A 172 6.05 9.11 -25.00
C THR A 172 5.34 10.05 -24.01
N PRO A 173 5.26 9.70 -22.71
CA PRO A 173 4.72 10.58 -21.67
C PRO A 173 5.72 11.67 -21.24
N MET A 174 6.51 12.24 -22.16
CA MET A 174 7.71 13.03 -21.81
C MET A 174 7.58 14.56 -21.99
N ALA A 175 6.40 15.06 -22.37
CA ALA A 175 6.11 16.50 -22.43
C ALA A 175 5.73 17.12 -21.06
N GLU A 176 5.66 16.31 -19.99
CA GLU A 176 5.34 16.80 -18.64
C GLU A 176 6.56 17.47 -17.96
N LYS A 177 6.27 18.44 -17.08
CA LYS A 177 7.28 19.21 -16.34
C LYS A 177 7.66 18.49 -15.04
N ILE A 178 8.89 18.70 -14.55
CA ILE A 178 9.33 18.15 -13.25
C ILE A 178 8.38 18.50 -12.09
N ALA A 179 7.75 19.67 -12.15
CA ALA A 179 6.77 20.10 -11.16
C ALA A 179 5.59 19.13 -10.95
N SER A 180 5.18 18.36 -11.95
CA SER A 180 4.06 17.40 -11.85
C SER A 180 4.47 16.05 -11.24
N VAL A 181 5.77 15.79 -11.13
CA VAL A 181 6.32 14.48 -10.75
C VAL A 181 7.05 14.51 -9.42
N MET A 182 7.71 15.63 -9.11
CA MET A 182 8.56 15.72 -7.93
C MET A 182 7.78 15.47 -6.63
N SER A 183 8.41 14.76 -5.70
CA SER A 183 7.86 14.57 -4.36
C SER A 183 7.94 15.87 -3.55
N LYS A 184 6.84 16.23 -2.90
CA LYS A 184 6.70 17.41 -2.02
C LYS A 184 5.89 17.06 -0.76
N PRO A 185 6.16 17.69 0.40
CA PRO A 185 7.32 18.55 0.69
C PRO A 185 8.62 17.73 0.80
N VAL A 186 9.74 18.27 0.34
CA VAL A 186 11.03 17.58 0.44
C VAL A 186 11.59 17.71 1.87
N VAL A 187 11.91 16.58 2.48
CA VAL A 187 12.58 16.57 3.79
C VAL A 187 14.07 16.77 3.59
N THR A 188 14.63 17.77 4.26
CA THR A 188 16.06 18.11 4.23
C THR A 188 16.73 17.83 5.57
N VAL A 189 18.07 17.80 5.55
CA VAL A 189 18.91 17.73 6.75
C VAL A 189 19.95 18.84 6.70
N GLN A 190 20.41 19.29 7.86
CA GLN A 190 21.41 20.36 7.97
C GLN A 190 22.82 19.80 7.78
N ALA A 191 23.69 20.54 7.10
CA ALA A 191 25.07 20.14 6.84
C ALA A 191 25.89 19.92 8.13
N SER A 192 25.53 20.62 9.21
CA SER A 192 26.13 20.55 10.53
C SER A 192 25.63 19.38 11.40
N GLN A 193 24.56 18.68 10.99
CA GLN A 193 24.07 17.53 11.75
C GLN A 193 25.05 16.37 11.73
N LEU A 194 24.99 15.54 12.77
CA LEU A 194 25.85 14.36 12.88
C LEU A 194 25.30 13.20 12.05
N VAL A 195 26.20 12.33 11.57
CA VAL A 195 25.86 11.14 10.78
C VAL A 195 24.86 10.24 11.50
N ASP A 196 25.04 9.98 12.80
CA ASP A 196 24.11 9.13 13.57
C ASP A 196 22.74 9.78 13.75
N GLU A 197 22.67 11.10 13.91
CA GLU A 197 21.39 11.83 13.98
C GLU A 197 20.62 11.76 12.66
N VAL A 198 21.34 11.93 11.53
CA VAL A 198 20.76 11.80 10.20
C VAL A 198 20.38 10.34 9.91
N TRP A 199 21.15 9.36 10.39
CA TRP A 199 20.79 7.95 10.29
C TRP A 199 19.49 7.63 11.03
N GLN A 200 19.31 8.14 12.25
CA GLN A 200 18.05 8.00 12.98
C GLN A 200 16.90 8.72 12.26
N THR A 201 17.19 9.86 11.64
CA THR A 201 16.20 10.57 10.80
C THR A 201 15.85 9.77 9.56
N LEU A 202 16.81 9.07 8.94
CA LEU A 202 16.60 8.17 7.81
C LEU A 202 15.74 6.96 8.19
N LEU A 203 16.06 6.31 9.31
CA LEU A 203 15.30 5.17 9.82
C LEU A 203 13.87 5.56 10.19
N ARG A 204 13.71 6.70 10.85
CA ARG A 204 12.39 7.26 11.14
C ARG A 204 11.70 7.59 9.83
N SER A 205 12.20 8.52 9.03
CA SER A 205 11.51 8.99 7.83
C SER A 205 11.34 7.94 6.73
N GLY A 206 11.97 6.76 6.80
CA GLY A 206 11.91 5.72 5.77
C GLY A 206 12.52 6.14 4.42
N HIS A 207 13.15 7.31 4.34
CA HIS A 207 13.78 7.78 3.12
C HIS A 207 15.05 6.99 2.82
N SER A 208 15.51 7.06 1.58
CA SER A 208 16.76 6.44 1.16
C SER A 208 17.92 7.45 1.15
N GLY A 209 17.69 8.69 1.59
CA GLY A 209 18.61 9.81 1.53
C GLY A 209 17.88 11.16 1.48
N PHE A 210 18.63 12.25 1.66
CA PHE A 210 18.12 13.61 1.83
C PHE A 210 18.95 14.62 1.04
N PRO A 211 18.34 15.70 0.54
CA PRO A 211 19.09 16.93 0.24
C PRO A 211 19.63 17.51 1.55
N VAL A 212 20.88 17.94 1.52
CA VAL A 212 21.59 18.56 2.63
C VAL A 212 21.61 20.07 2.38
N VAL A 213 21.15 20.85 3.36
CA VAL A 213 21.11 22.31 3.29
C VAL A 213 22.13 22.93 4.24
N ASP A 214 22.60 24.13 3.89
CA ASP A 214 23.40 24.96 4.78
C ASP A 214 22.52 25.76 5.77
N GLU A 215 23.16 26.58 6.60
CA GLU A 215 22.50 27.44 7.59
C GLU A 215 21.52 28.45 6.98
N THR A 216 21.69 28.80 5.70
CA THR A 216 20.80 29.72 4.95
C THR A 216 19.59 29.02 4.35
N GLY A 217 19.58 27.68 4.36
CA GLY A 217 18.56 26.83 3.73
C GLY A 217 18.84 26.54 2.25
N ALA A 218 19.99 26.97 1.72
CA ALA A 218 20.40 26.67 0.36
C ALA A 218 20.96 25.24 0.27
N LEU A 219 20.83 24.61 -0.90
CA LEU A 219 21.26 23.25 -1.13
C LEU A 219 22.80 23.14 -1.17
N ALA A 220 23.36 22.40 -0.21
CA ALA A 220 24.80 22.16 -0.06
C ALA A 220 25.25 20.81 -0.66
N GLY A 221 24.39 19.79 -0.64
CA GLY A 221 24.74 18.46 -1.14
C GLY A 221 23.59 17.46 -1.03
N VAL A 222 23.91 16.18 -1.20
CA VAL A 222 22.98 15.05 -0.99
C VAL A 222 23.66 13.97 -0.18
N ILE A 223 22.94 13.39 0.77
CA ILE A 223 23.40 12.25 1.57
C ILE A 223 22.47 11.06 1.37
N THR A 224 23.02 9.88 1.11
CA THR A 224 22.23 8.66 0.90
C THR A 224 22.36 7.66 2.05
N ARG A 225 21.45 6.67 2.08
CA ARG A 225 21.52 5.54 2.99
C ARG A 225 22.87 4.81 2.92
N MET A 226 23.43 4.70 1.71
CA MET A 226 24.72 4.03 1.51
C MET A 226 25.87 4.85 2.10
N ASP A 227 25.85 6.16 1.92
CA ASP A 227 26.88 7.07 2.45
C ASP A 227 26.88 7.02 3.99
N LEU A 228 25.70 7.14 4.60
CA LEU A 228 25.54 7.04 6.06
C LEU A 228 25.92 5.65 6.58
N ALA A 229 25.49 4.58 5.91
CA ALA A 229 25.83 3.22 6.32
C ALA A 229 27.35 2.98 6.28
N LYS A 230 28.04 3.45 5.23
CA LYS A 230 29.51 3.40 5.12
C LYS A 230 30.17 4.24 6.21
N ALA A 231 29.76 5.49 6.39
CA ALA A 231 30.30 6.37 7.43
C ALA A 231 30.21 5.72 8.82
N ARG A 232 29.07 5.14 9.17
CA ARG A 232 28.87 4.42 10.44
C ARG A 232 29.75 3.16 10.55
N GLN A 233 29.90 2.41 9.46
CA GLN A 233 30.78 1.25 9.43
C GLN A 233 32.25 1.62 9.72
N PHE A 234 32.68 2.82 9.33
CA PHE A 234 34.01 3.37 9.62
C PHE A 234 34.09 4.15 10.94
N GLY A 235 33.05 4.11 11.79
CA GLY A 235 33.05 4.78 13.09
C GLY A 235 32.83 6.31 13.02
N MET A 236 32.42 6.83 11.88
CA MET A 236 32.18 8.27 11.66
C MET A 236 30.76 8.70 12.08
N GLY A 237 30.19 8.08 13.13
CA GLY A 237 28.84 8.39 13.62
C GLY A 237 28.70 9.83 14.14
N GLU A 238 29.77 10.36 14.74
CA GLU A 238 29.86 11.72 15.29
C GLU A 238 30.44 12.74 14.29
N ALA A 239 30.74 12.33 13.05
CA ALA A 239 31.19 13.26 12.02
C ALA A 239 30.00 14.09 11.49
N GLN A 240 30.28 15.28 10.96
CA GLN A 240 29.25 16.09 10.32
C GLN A 240 28.87 15.51 8.95
N VAL A 241 27.59 15.68 8.58
CA VAL A 241 27.08 15.23 7.27
C VAL A 241 27.85 15.86 6.12
N THR A 242 28.32 17.10 6.28
CA THR A 242 29.15 17.79 5.27
C THR A 242 30.43 17.04 4.90
N GLU A 243 30.95 16.17 5.78
CA GLU A 243 32.19 15.41 5.54
C GLU A 243 31.96 14.16 4.70
N VAL A 244 30.71 13.67 4.64
CA VAL A 244 30.34 12.39 4.01
C VAL A 244 29.32 12.53 2.90
N MET A 245 28.73 13.72 2.71
CA MET A 245 27.77 14.00 1.65
C MET A 245 28.45 14.07 0.27
N SER A 246 27.65 13.85 -0.77
CA SER A 246 28.08 14.08 -2.14
C SER A 246 27.88 15.55 -2.51
N ALA A 247 28.93 16.20 -3.02
CA ALA A 247 28.94 17.55 -3.58
C ALA A 247 30.12 17.69 -4.59
N PRO A 248 29.99 18.48 -5.68
CA PRO A 248 28.78 19.17 -6.13
C PRO A 248 27.75 18.20 -6.72
N ILE A 249 26.48 18.58 -6.66
CA ILE A 249 25.38 17.73 -7.14
C ILE A 249 24.65 18.33 -8.33
N THR A 250 24.10 17.45 -9.16
CA THR A 250 23.19 17.84 -10.23
C THR A 250 21.80 18.12 -9.67
N THR A 251 21.22 19.23 -10.08
CA THR A 251 19.89 19.69 -9.67
C THR A 251 18.98 19.90 -10.87
N LEU A 252 17.67 19.94 -10.62
CA LEU A 252 16.64 20.30 -11.59
C LEU A 252 15.91 21.59 -11.17
N ARG A 253 15.25 22.24 -12.13
CA ARG A 253 14.26 23.29 -11.91
C ARG A 253 12.85 22.71 -12.09
N ALA A 254 11.86 23.32 -11.45
CA ALA A 254 10.47 22.87 -11.53
C ALA A 254 9.90 22.87 -12.96
N ASN A 255 10.43 23.75 -13.84
CA ASN A 255 10.03 23.86 -15.23
C ASN A 255 10.82 22.97 -16.20
N ASP A 256 11.82 22.22 -15.72
CA ASP A 256 12.58 21.29 -16.56
C ASP A 256 11.66 20.17 -17.06
N SER A 257 12.07 19.50 -18.14
CA SER A 257 11.36 18.34 -18.68
C SER A 257 11.72 17.05 -17.95
N ILE A 258 10.83 16.06 -18.01
CA ILE A 258 11.13 14.70 -17.53
C ILE A 258 12.33 14.10 -18.28
N ASP A 259 12.50 14.40 -19.57
CA ASP A 259 13.67 13.99 -20.35
C ASP A 259 14.99 14.49 -19.75
N ALA A 260 15.02 15.74 -19.29
CA ALA A 260 16.19 16.29 -18.61
C ALA A 260 16.50 15.51 -17.33
N ALA A 261 15.49 15.17 -16.53
CA ALA A 261 15.69 14.31 -15.35
C ALA A 261 16.19 12.91 -15.70
N CYS A 262 15.62 12.26 -16.73
CA CYS A 262 16.08 10.97 -17.22
C CYS A 262 17.56 11.01 -17.63
N ALA A 263 17.95 12.02 -18.41
CA ALA A 263 19.32 12.23 -18.84
C ALA A 263 20.25 12.39 -17.63
N HIS A 264 19.92 13.27 -16.69
CA HIS A 264 20.74 13.49 -15.50
C HIS A 264 20.86 12.23 -14.61
N LEU A 265 19.80 11.46 -14.41
CA LEU A 265 19.85 10.20 -13.65
C LEU A 265 20.73 9.14 -14.33
N ALA A 266 20.70 9.07 -15.67
CA ALA A 266 21.46 8.10 -16.44
C ALA A 266 22.95 8.47 -16.55
N TYR A 267 23.26 9.68 -17.01
CA TYR A 267 24.63 10.13 -17.25
C TYR A 267 25.43 10.32 -15.97
N ASN A 268 24.83 10.93 -14.95
CA ASN A 268 25.54 11.23 -13.71
C ASN A 268 25.53 10.03 -12.74
N GLN A 269 24.94 8.90 -13.15
CA GLN A 269 24.79 7.67 -12.36
C GLN A 269 24.15 7.88 -10.98
N VAL A 270 23.40 8.97 -10.80
CA VAL A 270 22.74 9.31 -9.54
C VAL A 270 21.37 8.65 -9.45
N GLY A 271 20.94 8.34 -8.22
CA GLY A 271 19.64 7.73 -7.93
C GLY A 271 18.50 8.75 -7.72
N ARG A 272 18.86 10.03 -7.53
CA ARG A 272 17.95 11.11 -7.14
C ARG A 272 18.49 12.46 -7.58
N LEU A 273 17.59 13.40 -7.85
CA LEU A 273 17.88 14.76 -8.27
C LEU A 273 17.04 15.73 -7.43
N PRO A 274 17.66 16.54 -6.56
CA PRO A 274 16.96 17.64 -5.90
C PRO A 274 16.45 18.65 -6.93
N VAL A 275 15.25 19.17 -6.69
CA VAL A 275 14.66 20.27 -7.46
C VAL A 275 14.81 21.53 -6.64
N VAL A 276 15.40 22.57 -7.23
CA VAL A 276 15.72 23.83 -6.53
C VAL A 276 14.94 25.03 -7.07
N GLY A 277 14.48 25.88 -6.15
CA GLY A 277 13.89 27.18 -6.42
C GLY A 277 14.93 28.25 -6.73
N ASP A 278 14.50 29.47 -7.04
CA ASP A 278 15.37 30.51 -7.60
C ASP A 278 16.55 30.88 -6.70
N ASN A 279 16.43 30.72 -5.38
CA ASN A 279 17.47 30.99 -4.39
C ASN A 279 18.30 29.75 -4.01
N ASN A 280 18.29 28.69 -4.85
CA ASN A 280 18.96 27.41 -4.61
C ASN A 280 18.42 26.63 -3.40
N GLU A 281 17.23 26.96 -2.93
CA GLU A 281 16.52 26.22 -1.89
C GLU A 281 15.87 24.95 -2.47
N PRO A 282 15.98 23.79 -1.80
CA PRO A 282 15.34 22.56 -2.27
C PRO A 282 13.81 22.63 -2.11
N ILE A 283 13.09 22.60 -3.23
CA ILE A 283 11.62 22.65 -3.31
C ILE A 283 10.98 21.30 -3.65
N GLY A 284 11.80 20.30 -4.00
CA GLY A 284 11.34 18.94 -4.31
C GLY A 284 12.47 17.97 -4.57
N ILE A 285 12.13 16.71 -4.87
CA ILE A 285 13.10 15.69 -5.29
C ILE A 285 12.48 14.73 -6.30
N VAL A 286 13.28 14.29 -7.27
CA VAL A 286 12.91 13.27 -8.26
C VAL A 286 13.84 12.07 -8.11
N THR A 287 13.30 10.86 -8.04
CA THR A 287 14.06 9.61 -7.94
C THR A 287 13.91 8.77 -9.20
N ARG A 288 14.80 7.78 -9.39
CA ARG A 288 14.66 6.78 -10.47
C ARG A 288 13.29 6.09 -10.44
N THR A 289 12.77 5.82 -9.24
CA THR A 289 11.45 5.19 -9.08
C THR A 289 10.33 6.08 -9.59
N ASP A 290 10.41 7.39 -9.39
CA ASP A 290 9.42 8.35 -9.88
C ASP A 290 9.39 8.35 -11.40
N ILE A 291 10.57 8.39 -12.04
CA ILE A 291 10.70 8.30 -13.51
C ILE A 291 10.16 6.97 -14.05
N VAL A 292 10.54 5.83 -13.44
CA VAL A 292 10.06 4.52 -13.89
C VAL A 292 8.54 4.41 -13.79
N ARG A 293 7.92 4.99 -12.75
CA ARG A 293 6.46 5.04 -12.61
C ARG A 293 5.77 5.86 -13.69
N LEU A 294 6.42 6.91 -14.21
CA LEU A 294 5.89 7.67 -15.34
C LEU A 294 5.99 6.92 -16.66
N LEU A 295 7.09 6.18 -16.86
CA LEU A 295 7.35 5.40 -18.07
C LEU A 295 6.44 4.17 -18.15
N TYR A 296 6.13 3.58 -17.00
CA TYR A 296 5.21 2.46 -16.87
C TYR A 296 4.06 2.85 -15.95
N PRO A 297 3.19 3.78 -16.39
CA PRO A 297 2.07 4.18 -15.56
C PRO A 297 1.17 2.97 -15.41
N ASN A 298 1.04 2.46 -14.17
CA ASN A 298 -0.04 1.55 -13.77
C ASN A 298 -1.36 2.35 -13.77
N LYS A 299 -1.74 2.90 -14.94
CA LYS A 299 -3.01 3.59 -15.16
C LYS A 299 -4.08 2.52 -15.36
N HIS A 300 -4.51 1.92 -14.25
CA HIS A 300 -5.79 1.27 -14.23
C HIS A 300 -6.83 2.33 -13.90
N ALA A 301 -7.60 2.77 -14.89
CA ALA A 301 -8.75 3.62 -14.64
C ALA A 301 -10.00 2.76 -14.53
N VAL A 302 -10.84 3.08 -13.55
CA VAL A 302 -12.19 2.54 -13.42
C VAL A 302 -13.14 3.51 -14.12
N ALA A 303 -14.09 2.99 -14.89
CA ALA A 303 -15.04 3.86 -15.56
C ALA A 303 -15.93 4.59 -14.52
N PRO A 304 -16.22 5.88 -14.70
CA PRO A 304 -17.13 6.61 -13.80
C PRO A 304 -18.52 5.96 -13.68
N SER A 305 -18.97 5.24 -14.73
CA SER A 305 -20.22 4.46 -14.72
C SER A 305 -20.19 3.29 -13.72
N GLU A 306 -19.03 2.65 -13.51
CA GLU A 306 -18.89 1.57 -12.54
C GLU A 306 -18.96 2.11 -11.11
N LEU A 307 -18.29 3.23 -10.84
CA LEU A 307 -18.39 3.93 -9.56
C LEU A 307 -19.81 4.43 -9.29
N ALA A 308 -20.49 4.98 -10.30
CA ALA A 308 -21.88 5.42 -10.19
C ALA A 308 -22.84 4.26 -9.89
N SER A 309 -22.60 3.09 -10.49
CA SER A 309 -23.38 1.87 -10.23
C SER A 309 -23.18 1.37 -8.79
N TYR A 310 -21.94 1.40 -8.30
CA TYR A 310 -21.59 0.91 -6.97
C TYR A 310 -22.09 1.81 -5.84
N PHE A 311 -21.82 3.11 -5.92
CA PHE A 311 -22.17 4.08 -4.88
C PHE A 311 -23.62 4.56 -4.98
N GLY A 312 -24.29 4.33 -6.11
CA GLY A 312 -25.57 4.93 -6.42
C GLY A 312 -25.45 6.40 -6.85
N LYS A 313 -26.49 6.90 -7.53
CA LYS A 313 -26.47 8.22 -8.19
C LYS A 313 -26.19 9.38 -7.23
N GLN A 314 -26.76 9.35 -6.03
CA GLN A 314 -26.64 10.44 -5.05
C GLN A 314 -25.22 10.55 -4.53
N THR A 315 -24.67 9.48 -3.95
CA THR A 315 -23.30 9.43 -3.44
C THR A 315 -22.27 9.69 -4.53
N PHE A 316 -22.45 9.12 -5.72
CA PHE A 316 -21.56 9.38 -6.84
C PHE A 316 -21.52 10.86 -7.24
N SER A 317 -22.68 11.51 -7.36
CA SER A 317 -22.74 12.95 -7.65
C SER A 317 -22.05 13.77 -6.56
N PHE A 318 -22.17 13.34 -5.30
CA PHE A 318 -21.51 13.99 -4.18
C PHE A 318 -19.99 13.84 -4.21
N LEU A 319 -19.48 12.64 -4.52
CA LEU A 319 -18.04 12.41 -4.72
C LEU A 319 -17.48 13.27 -5.86
N GLN A 320 -18.21 13.46 -6.94
CA GLN A 320 -17.80 14.37 -8.02
C GLN A 320 -17.74 15.84 -7.57
N LYS A 321 -18.68 16.29 -6.73
CA LYS A 321 -18.64 17.65 -6.15
C LYS A 321 -17.45 17.84 -5.22
N ILE A 322 -17.17 16.86 -4.36
CA ILE A 322 -15.99 16.86 -3.47
C ILE A 322 -14.70 16.92 -4.30
N GLY A 323 -14.60 16.11 -5.36
CA GLY A 323 -13.47 16.12 -6.28
C GLY A 323 -13.22 17.47 -6.94
N ALA A 324 -14.28 18.11 -7.44
CA ALA A 324 -14.19 19.45 -8.03
C ALA A 324 -13.79 20.52 -7.01
N PHE A 325 -14.35 20.46 -5.80
CA PHE A 325 -13.98 21.36 -4.71
C PHE A 325 -12.52 21.18 -4.28
N ALA A 326 -12.03 19.93 -4.28
CA ALA A 326 -10.64 19.63 -3.97
C ALA A 326 -9.68 20.20 -5.02
N ASP A 327 -10.06 20.21 -6.31
CA ASP A 327 -9.28 20.84 -7.37
C ASP A 327 -9.14 22.36 -7.19
N GLU A 328 -10.20 23.04 -6.71
CA GLU A 328 -10.16 24.47 -6.39
C GLU A 328 -9.16 24.78 -5.27
N LEU A 329 -9.02 23.85 -4.32
CA LEU A 329 -8.07 23.93 -3.21
C LEU A 329 -6.68 23.35 -3.56
N GLN A 330 -6.51 22.81 -4.77
CA GLN A 330 -5.30 22.11 -5.22
C GLN A 330 -4.89 20.94 -4.31
N VAL A 331 -5.87 20.25 -3.73
CA VAL A 331 -5.65 19.12 -2.82
C VAL A 331 -6.03 17.80 -3.50
N PRO A 332 -5.11 16.82 -3.56
CA PRO A 332 -5.46 15.48 -4.03
C PRO A 332 -6.35 14.72 -3.03
N VAL A 333 -7.39 14.07 -3.54
CA VAL A 333 -8.36 13.30 -2.73
C VAL A 333 -8.56 11.90 -3.30
N TYR A 334 -8.59 10.93 -2.39
CA TYR A 334 -8.59 9.52 -2.73
C TYR A 334 -9.63 8.73 -1.92
N LEU A 335 -10.31 7.78 -2.55
CA LEU A 335 -10.94 6.65 -1.89
C LEU A 335 -9.85 5.61 -1.61
N VAL A 336 -9.83 4.96 -0.44
CA VAL A 336 -8.74 4.04 -0.07
C VAL A 336 -9.21 2.76 0.60
N GLY A 337 -8.32 1.78 0.73
CA GLY A 337 -8.47 0.73 1.73
C GLY A 337 -9.53 -0.33 1.42
N GLY A 338 -10.27 -0.71 2.45
CA GLY A 338 -11.32 -1.73 2.36
C GLY A 338 -12.43 -1.36 1.37
N LEU A 339 -12.70 -0.06 1.20
CA LEU A 339 -13.67 0.44 0.24
C LEU A 339 -13.27 0.10 -1.20
N VAL A 340 -12.01 0.37 -1.57
CA VAL A 340 -11.49 0.08 -2.92
C VAL A 340 -11.46 -1.42 -3.16
N ARG A 341 -11.06 -2.20 -2.16
CA ARG A 341 -11.09 -3.68 -2.20
C ARG A 341 -12.50 -4.21 -2.50
N ASP A 342 -13.48 -3.77 -1.70
CA ASP A 342 -14.85 -4.28 -1.77
C ASP A 342 -15.54 -3.77 -3.05
N PHE A 343 -15.23 -2.56 -3.50
CA PHE A 343 -15.61 -2.06 -4.83
C PHE A 343 -15.13 -3.01 -5.95
N LEU A 344 -13.83 -3.34 -5.98
CA LEU A 344 -13.27 -4.23 -7.01
C LEU A 344 -13.83 -5.67 -6.93
N LEU A 345 -14.21 -6.13 -5.74
CA LEU A 345 -14.87 -7.41 -5.51
C LEU A 345 -16.39 -7.37 -5.74
N LYS A 346 -16.97 -6.21 -6.09
CA LYS A 346 -18.41 -5.98 -6.22
C LYS A 346 -19.20 -6.34 -4.95
N ARG A 347 -18.63 -6.08 -3.79
CA ARG A 347 -19.23 -6.29 -2.47
C ARG A 347 -19.67 -4.95 -1.87
N PRO A 348 -20.81 -4.87 -1.18
CA PRO A 348 -21.23 -3.62 -0.54
C PRO A 348 -20.25 -3.21 0.56
N HIS A 349 -19.96 -1.91 0.64
CA HIS A 349 -19.19 -1.29 1.72
C HIS A 349 -20.03 -0.17 2.33
N LYS A 350 -20.07 -0.08 3.66
CA LYS A 350 -20.91 0.89 4.38
C LYS A 350 -20.23 2.24 4.55
N ASP A 351 -18.95 2.21 4.90
CA ASP A 351 -18.21 3.43 5.28
C ASP A 351 -17.44 3.99 4.07
N ILE A 352 -17.42 5.31 3.92
CA ILE A 352 -16.68 6.01 2.86
C ILE A 352 -15.50 6.73 3.48
N ASP A 353 -14.31 6.16 3.25
CA ASP A 353 -13.04 6.72 3.69
C ASP A 353 -12.42 7.56 2.57
N LEU A 354 -12.35 8.88 2.80
CA LEU A 354 -11.63 9.83 1.97
C LEU A 354 -10.27 10.14 2.60
N VAL A 355 -9.21 9.91 1.83
CA VAL A 355 -7.86 10.28 2.21
C VAL A 355 -7.42 11.52 1.45
N ILE A 356 -6.87 12.47 2.20
CA ILE A 356 -6.47 13.79 1.74
C ILE A 356 -4.95 13.91 1.80
N GLU A 357 -4.32 14.22 0.67
CA GLU A 357 -2.90 14.57 0.64
C GLU A 357 -2.71 16.04 1.03
N GLY A 358 -2.83 16.31 2.34
CA GLY A 358 -2.90 17.63 2.94
C GLY A 358 -3.55 17.58 4.32
N ASP A 359 -3.97 18.72 4.87
CA ASP A 359 -4.69 18.75 6.15
C ASP A 359 -6.15 18.32 5.97
N GLY A 360 -6.44 17.07 6.32
CA GLY A 360 -7.78 16.49 6.23
C GLY A 360 -8.80 17.14 7.18
N ILE A 361 -8.37 17.65 8.34
CA ILE A 361 -9.27 18.32 9.29
C ILE A 361 -9.68 19.69 8.75
N ALA A 362 -8.72 20.44 8.20
CA ALA A 362 -9.01 21.71 7.54
C ALA A 362 -9.92 21.48 6.32
N PHE A 363 -9.64 20.47 5.50
CA PHE A 363 -10.47 20.11 4.36
C PHE A 363 -11.91 19.75 4.77
N ALA A 364 -12.09 18.97 5.84
CA ALA A 364 -13.42 18.63 6.37
C ALA A 364 -14.21 19.88 6.82
N LYS A 365 -13.56 20.82 7.51
CA LYS A 365 -14.19 22.09 7.92
C LYS A 365 -14.60 22.95 6.72
N GLN A 366 -13.77 22.98 5.68
CA GLN A 366 -14.07 23.67 4.43
C GLN A 366 -15.24 23.02 3.68
N LEU A 367 -15.29 21.69 3.62
CA LEU A 367 -16.44 20.95 3.07
C LEU A 367 -17.74 21.28 3.80
N ALA A 368 -17.71 21.29 5.14
CA ALA A 368 -18.91 21.63 5.92
C ALA A 368 -19.37 23.08 5.71
N THR A 369 -18.44 24.00 5.43
CA THR A 369 -18.76 25.39 5.09
C THR A 369 -19.37 25.49 3.69
N ALA A 370 -18.84 24.75 2.72
CA ALA A 370 -19.28 24.80 1.32
C ALA A 370 -20.59 24.03 1.04
N PHE A 371 -20.77 22.88 1.68
CA PHE A 371 -21.85 21.94 1.40
C PHE A 371 -22.78 21.69 2.60
N GLY A 372 -22.55 22.34 3.74
CA GLY A 372 -23.30 22.13 4.98
C GLY A 372 -22.87 20.88 5.75
N GLY A 373 -23.53 20.61 6.87
CA GLY A 373 -23.25 19.48 7.75
C GLY A 373 -22.40 19.84 8.98
N SER A 374 -22.00 18.82 9.74
CA SER A 374 -21.20 18.97 10.97
C SER A 374 -19.91 18.16 10.90
N VAL A 375 -18.87 18.64 11.58
CA VAL A 375 -17.55 17.98 11.60
C VAL A 375 -17.18 17.60 13.03
N ARG A 376 -16.81 16.34 13.23
CA ARG A 376 -16.21 15.83 14.48
C ARG A 376 -14.74 15.51 14.22
N SER A 377 -13.83 16.29 14.80
CA SER A 377 -12.38 16.13 14.58
C SER A 377 -11.68 15.40 15.72
N HIS A 378 -10.73 14.54 15.36
CA HIS A 378 -9.80 13.88 16.26
C HIS A 378 -8.35 14.26 15.91
N GLU A 379 -7.84 15.33 16.52
CA GLU A 379 -6.53 15.92 16.18
C GLU A 379 -5.35 14.95 16.32
N SER A 380 -5.37 14.08 17.33
CA SER A 380 -4.29 13.12 17.60
C SER A 380 -4.08 12.09 16.50
N PHE A 381 -5.04 11.90 15.59
CA PHE A 381 -4.94 10.97 14.47
C PHE A 381 -5.02 11.63 13.09
N GLY A 382 -5.21 12.96 13.05
CA GLY A 382 -5.41 13.71 11.81
C GLY A 382 -6.67 13.30 11.05
N THR A 383 -7.72 12.90 11.77
CA THR A 383 -8.99 12.43 11.21
C THR A 383 -10.14 13.35 11.56
N ALA A 384 -11.10 13.47 10.66
CA ALA A 384 -12.34 14.19 10.88
C ALA A 384 -13.50 13.42 10.24
N THR A 385 -14.58 13.25 10.97
CA THR A 385 -15.82 12.68 10.44
C THR A 385 -16.74 13.82 10.06
N TRP A 386 -17.10 13.88 8.78
CA TRP A 386 -18.05 14.86 8.26
C TRP A 386 -19.41 14.19 8.07
N VAL A 387 -20.42 14.74 8.74
CA VAL A 387 -21.80 14.25 8.69
C VAL A 387 -22.65 15.26 7.95
N ASN A 388 -23.13 14.86 6.78
CA ASN A 388 -24.10 15.61 5.98
C ASN A 388 -25.26 14.67 5.59
N GLU A 389 -25.54 14.50 4.29
CA GLU A 389 -26.52 13.51 3.79
C GLU A 389 -26.12 12.06 4.13
N GLN A 390 -24.82 11.82 4.28
CA GLN A 390 -24.23 10.57 4.77
C GLN A 390 -22.97 10.89 5.59
N GLU A 391 -22.52 9.92 6.39
CA GLU A 391 -21.30 10.01 7.17
C GLU A 391 -20.10 9.61 6.31
N MET A 392 -19.08 10.48 6.27
CA MET A 392 -17.81 10.23 5.57
C MET A 392 -16.64 10.52 6.49
N ASP A 393 -15.68 9.60 6.51
CA ASP A 393 -14.45 9.76 7.26
C ASP A 393 -13.38 10.40 6.37
N ILE A 394 -12.84 11.51 6.83
CA ILE A 394 -11.81 12.30 6.16
C ILE A 394 -10.51 12.12 6.94
N VAL A 395 -9.52 11.54 6.29
CA VAL A 395 -8.26 11.12 6.89
C VAL A 395 -7.11 11.83 6.19
N THR A 396 -6.23 12.45 6.98
CA THR A 396 -4.97 13.01 6.46
C THR A 396 -4.03 11.88 6.05
N CYS A 397 -3.45 11.95 4.84
CA CYS A 397 -2.35 11.07 4.44
C CYS A 397 -1.27 11.11 5.51
N ARG A 398 -0.90 9.94 6.03
CA ARG A 398 0.05 9.88 7.13
C ARG A 398 1.06 8.75 7.00
N LYS A 399 2.25 9.01 7.50
CA LYS A 399 3.29 8.01 7.74
C LYS A 399 3.28 7.60 9.20
N GLU A 400 3.40 6.30 9.45
CA GLU A 400 3.38 5.71 10.78
C GLU A 400 4.79 5.27 11.18
N PHE A 401 5.23 5.64 12.39
CA PHE A 401 6.50 5.21 12.97
C PHE A 401 6.30 4.46 14.28
N TYR A 402 6.87 3.26 14.36
CA TYR A 402 6.85 2.42 15.54
C TYR A 402 8.12 2.65 16.36
N LEU A 403 7.99 3.32 17.50
CA LEU A 403 9.13 3.59 18.40
C LEU A 403 9.70 2.30 19.01
N GLN A 404 8.86 1.30 19.22
CA GLN A 404 9.19 -0.02 19.75
C GLN A 404 8.29 -1.08 19.10
N LYS A 405 8.76 -2.33 19.05
CA LYS A 405 8.00 -3.47 18.47
C LYS A 405 6.66 -3.64 19.19
N GLY A 406 5.56 -3.68 18.44
CA GLY A 406 4.20 -3.87 18.99
C GLY A 406 3.54 -2.61 19.59
N ALA A 407 4.23 -1.45 19.62
CA ALA A 407 3.67 -0.19 20.12
C ALA A 407 2.69 0.46 19.11
N LEU A 408 1.92 1.45 19.56
CA LEU A 408 1.12 2.29 18.66
C LEU A 408 2.05 3.22 17.85
N PRO A 409 1.75 3.47 16.57
CA PRO A 409 2.57 4.34 15.75
C PRO A 409 2.35 5.82 16.08
N THR A 410 3.38 6.64 15.86
CA THR A 410 3.27 8.10 15.77
C THR A 410 3.02 8.52 14.32
N VAL A 411 2.23 9.57 14.10
CA VAL A 411 1.75 9.99 12.76
C VAL A 411 2.38 11.32 12.30
N ARG A 412 2.71 11.44 11.01
CA ARG A 412 3.11 12.70 10.35
C ARG A 412 2.45 12.82 8.97
N PRO A 413 2.17 14.04 8.46
CA PRO A 413 1.70 14.24 7.09
C PRO A 413 2.62 13.57 6.07
N ALA A 414 2.05 12.97 5.04
CA ALA A 414 2.78 12.18 4.06
C ALA A 414 2.11 12.20 2.68
N SER A 415 2.79 11.65 1.67
CA SER A 415 2.18 11.40 0.36
C SER A 415 1.19 10.22 0.40
N ILE A 416 0.28 10.12 -0.58
CA ILE A 416 -0.60 8.96 -0.71
C ILE A 416 0.18 7.64 -0.82
N TYR A 417 1.34 7.65 -1.48
CA TYR A 417 2.18 6.46 -1.60
C TYR A 417 2.64 5.95 -0.23
N GLU A 418 3.08 6.85 0.64
CA GLU A 418 3.53 6.50 1.99
C GLU A 418 2.36 6.06 2.89
N ASP A 419 1.17 6.65 2.70
CA ASP A 419 -0.05 6.20 3.38
C ASP A 419 -0.44 4.77 2.98
N LEU A 420 -0.33 4.43 1.70
CA LEU A 420 -0.57 3.06 1.24
C LEU A 420 0.51 2.10 1.74
N ALA A 421 1.77 2.52 1.79
CA ALA A 421 2.91 1.70 2.21
C ALA A 421 2.86 1.23 3.67
N ARG A 422 2.20 1.99 4.56
CA ARG A 422 2.06 1.62 5.98
C ARG A 422 0.96 0.59 6.25
N ARG A 423 0.12 0.27 5.27
CA ARG A 423 -1.04 -0.61 5.44
C ARG A 423 -0.64 -2.07 5.62
N ASP A 424 -1.61 -2.91 5.95
CA ASP A 424 -1.38 -4.30 6.31
C ASP A 424 -1.10 -5.21 5.09
N PHE A 425 -1.99 -5.15 4.10
CA PHE A 425 -1.97 -6.04 2.93
C PHE A 425 -2.17 -5.30 1.62
N SER A 426 -1.63 -5.85 0.53
CA SER A 426 -1.73 -5.27 -0.82
C SER A 426 -3.18 -5.01 -1.24
N ILE A 427 -4.09 -5.95 -0.93
CA ILE A 427 -5.53 -5.84 -1.22
C ILE A 427 -6.21 -4.65 -0.51
N ASN A 428 -5.61 -4.13 0.57
CA ASN A 428 -6.08 -2.96 1.29
C ASN A 428 -5.19 -1.73 1.04
N ALA A 429 -4.17 -1.84 0.20
CA ALA A 429 -3.18 -0.80 -0.11
C ALA A 429 -3.36 -0.26 -1.53
N MET A 430 -4.61 0.01 -1.90
CA MET A 430 -5.00 0.63 -3.16
C MET A 430 -5.80 1.90 -2.90
N ALA A 431 -5.75 2.83 -3.86
CA ALA A 431 -6.51 4.07 -3.83
C ALA A 431 -7.17 4.37 -5.17
N ILE A 432 -8.29 5.10 -5.16
CA ILE A 432 -8.96 5.64 -6.36
C ILE A 432 -9.02 7.16 -6.22
N GLN A 433 -8.43 7.88 -7.15
CA GLN A 433 -8.45 9.35 -7.15
C GLN A 433 -9.83 9.88 -7.61
N ILE A 434 -10.32 10.92 -6.94
CA ILE A 434 -11.63 11.52 -7.25
C ILE A 434 -11.56 12.99 -7.71
N ASN A 435 -10.36 13.56 -7.86
CA ASN A 435 -10.15 14.84 -8.55
C ASN A 435 -10.69 14.80 -9.99
N ARG A 436 -11.14 15.93 -10.56
CA ARG A 436 -11.88 15.95 -11.84
C ARG A 436 -11.08 15.41 -13.02
N SER A 437 -9.81 15.80 -13.16
CA SER A 437 -8.95 15.38 -14.26
C SER A 437 -8.51 13.92 -14.17
N SER A 438 -8.51 13.35 -12.97
CA SER A 438 -7.99 12.02 -12.66
C SER A 438 -9.05 11.10 -12.05
N PHE A 439 -10.32 11.43 -12.23
CA PHE A 439 -11.44 10.75 -11.59
C PHE A 439 -11.48 9.28 -12.01
N GLY A 440 -11.45 8.37 -11.04
CA GLY A 440 -11.45 6.92 -11.28
C GLY A 440 -10.07 6.32 -11.54
N ASN A 441 -8.99 7.12 -11.51
CA ASN A 441 -7.63 6.60 -11.61
C ASN A 441 -7.29 5.75 -10.36
N VAL A 442 -6.92 4.49 -10.56
CA VAL A 442 -6.54 3.55 -9.50
C VAL A 442 -5.05 3.59 -9.30
N LEU A 443 -4.63 3.94 -8.08
CA LEU A 443 -3.28 3.79 -7.60
C LEU A 443 -3.12 2.42 -6.93
N ASP A 444 -2.49 1.48 -7.64
CA ASP A 444 -2.15 0.15 -7.15
C ASP A 444 -0.64 -0.10 -7.24
N VAL A 445 0.10 0.39 -6.23
CA VAL A 445 1.57 0.29 -6.21
C VAL A 445 2.05 -1.05 -5.69
N PHE A 446 1.22 -1.74 -4.89
CA PHE A 446 1.58 -2.98 -4.21
C PHE A 446 0.93 -4.23 -4.83
N GLN A 447 0.39 -4.09 -6.05
CA GLN A 447 -0.25 -5.17 -6.81
C GLN A 447 -1.42 -5.81 -6.06
N GLY A 448 -2.21 -4.99 -5.37
CA GLY A 448 -3.43 -5.39 -4.68
C GLY A 448 -4.47 -5.98 -5.63
N LYS A 449 -4.60 -5.46 -6.85
CA LYS A 449 -5.52 -6.00 -7.86
C LYS A 449 -5.11 -7.41 -8.29
N GLN A 450 -3.81 -7.65 -8.50
CA GLN A 450 -3.31 -8.99 -8.80
C GLN A 450 -3.57 -9.95 -7.63
N ALA A 451 -3.32 -9.51 -6.40
CA ALA A 451 -3.63 -10.30 -5.21
C ALA A 451 -5.13 -10.62 -5.06
N LEU A 452 -6.02 -9.71 -5.48
CA LEU A 452 -7.46 -9.99 -5.57
C LEU A 452 -7.80 -11.07 -6.61
N ILE A 453 -7.16 -11.02 -7.79
CA ILE A 453 -7.33 -12.01 -8.86
C ILE A 453 -6.83 -13.39 -8.41
N ASP A 454 -5.64 -13.43 -7.82
CA ASP A 454 -5.01 -14.66 -7.34
C ASP A 454 -5.68 -15.20 -6.07
N LYS A 455 -6.56 -14.41 -5.43
CA LYS A 455 -7.20 -14.70 -4.14
C LYS A 455 -6.21 -14.90 -2.99
N HIS A 456 -5.19 -14.06 -2.95
CA HIS A 456 -4.11 -14.13 -1.97
C HIS A 456 -4.10 -12.93 -1.02
N ILE A 457 -3.87 -13.18 0.27
CA ILE A 457 -3.51 -12.16 1.26
C ILE A 457 -1.98 -12.00 1.23
N ARG A 458 -1.51 -10.82 0.81
CA ARG A 458 -0.08 -10.51 0.64
C ARG A 458 0.34 -9.31 1.49
N ILE A 459 1.36 -9.47 2.33
CA ILE A 459 1.99 -8.37 3.09
C ILE A 459 2.79 -7.42 2.18
N LEU A 460 2.94 -6.16 2.59
CA LEU A 460 3.65 -5.13 1.82
C LEU A 460 5.18 -5.23 1.93
N HIS A 461 5.69 -5.73 3.06
CA HIS A 461 7.13 -5.90 3.30
C HIS A 461 7.38 -7.03 4.33
N PRO A 462 8.58 -7.65 4.36
CA PRO A 462 8.85 -8.82 5.19
C PRO A 462 8.73 -8.60 6.70
N LEU A 463 8.94 -7.36 7.17
CA LEU A 463 8.90 -7.03 8.60
C LEU A 463 7.48 -6.73 9.12
N SER A 464 6.44 -6.82 8.28
CA SER A 464 5.07 -6.40 8.59
C SER A 464 4.53 -7.02 9.90
N PHE A 465 4.73 -8.32 10.12
CA PHE A 465 4.30 -8.99 11.35
C PHE A 465 5.21 -8.74 12.56
N ILE A 466 6.45 -8.31 12.34
CA ILE A 466 7.37 -7.97 13.44
C ILE A 466 7.07 -6.57 13.96
N GLU A 467 6.77 -5.64 13.06
CA GLU A 467 6.35 -4.27 13.39
C GLU A 467 5.00 -4.27 14.10
N ASP A 468 4.03 -4.97 13.52
CA ASP A 468 2.70 -5.12 14.08
C ASP A 468 2.20 -6.58 14.01
N PRO A 469 2.41 -7.36 15.09
CA PRO A 469 2.01 -8.76 15.12
C PRO A 469 0.49 -8.97 15.09
N THR A 470 -0.33 -7.94 15.34
CA THR A 470 -1.79 -8.05 15.20
C THR A 470 -2.21 -8.28 13.74
N ARG A 471 -1.36 -7.89 12.78
CA ARG A 471 -1.58 -8.18 11.35
C ARG A 471 -1.67 -9.67 11.08
N LEU A 472 -1.09 -10.54 11.90
CA LEU A 472 -1.21 -11.98 11.73
C LEU A 472 -2.67 -12.45 11.92
N PHE A 473 -3.33 -11.96 12.96
CA PHE A 473 -4.75 -12.21 13.23
C PHE A 473 -5.63 -11.63 12.11
N ARG A 474 -5.29 -10.42 11.65
CA ARG A 474 -5.97 -9.78 10.52
C ARG A 474 -5.81 -10.57 9.22
N ALA A 475 -4.63 -11.14 8.96
CA ALA A 475 -4.37 -11.93 7.76
C ALA A 475 -5.28 -13.16 7.71
N VAL A 476 -5.37 -13.88 8.83
CA VAL A 476 -6.28 -15.02 8.99
C VAL A 476 -7.74 -14.59 8.84
N ARG A 477 -8.15 -13.50 9.51
CA ARG A 477 -9.51 -12.97 9.40
C ARG A 477 -9.89 -12.59 7.97
N PHE A 478 -9.04 -11.84 7.27
CA PHE A 478 -9.29 -11.50 5.86
C PHE A 478 -9.26 -12.71 4.94
N GLY A 479 -8.36 -13.67 5.18
CA GLY A 479 -8.34 -14.95 4.47
C GLY A 479 -9.67 -15.68 4.57
N LEU A 480 -10.21 -15.80 5.79
CA LEU A 480 -11.50 -16.43 6.05
C LEU A 480 -12.68 -15.64 5.45
N ARG A 481 -12.75 -14.33 5.70
CA ARG A 481 -13.83 -13.44 5.21
C ARG A 481 -13.92 -13.39 3.68
N LEU A 482 -12.78 -13.41 3.00
CA LEU A 482 -12.71 -13.29 1.54
C LEU A 482 -12.64 -14.66 0.84
N ASN A 483 -12.43 -15.74 1.60
CA ASN A 483 -12.10 -17.07 1.10
C ASN A 483 -10.81 -17.07 0.26
N PHE A 484 -9.76 -16.46 0.81
CA PHE A 484 -8.45 -16.25 0.21
C PHE A 484 -7.40 -17.04 0.99
N SER A 485 -6.32 -17.45 0.31
CA SER A 485 -5.15 -18.07 0.93
C SER A 485 -4.09 -17.02 1.29
N LEU A 486 -3.17 -17.34 2.19
CA LEU A 486 -1.98 -16.50 2.39
C LEU A 486 -1.00 -16.74 1.24
N SER A 487 -0.37 -15.67 0.72
CA SER A 487 0.72 -15.83 -0.25
C SER A 487 1.90 -16.61 0.36
N PHE A 488 2.73 -17.23 -0.48
CA PHE A 488 3.91 -17.97 -0.01
C PHE A 488 4.80 -17.12 0.91
N GLU A 489 5.09 -15.88 0.52
CA GLU A 489 5.91 -14.96 1.31
C GLU A 489 5.23 -14.59 2.62
N THR A 490 3.91 -14.38 2.59
CA THR A 490 3.13 -14.02 3.77
C THR A 490 3.12 -15.17 4.77
N LEU A 491 2.87 -16.39 4.32
CA LEU A 491 2.93 -17.59 5.15
C LEU A 491 4.34 -17.80 5.74
N HIS A 492 5.38 -17.61 4.91
CA HIS A 492 6.76 -17.74 5.35
C HIS A 492 7.15 -16.72 6.43
N GLN A 493 6.67 -15.47 6.33
CA GLN A 493 6.92 -14.47 7.38
C GLN A 493 6.04 -14.69 8.61
N ALA A 494 4.79 -15.12 8.41
CA ALA A 494 3.84 -15.41 9.48
C ALA A 494 4.42 -16.43 10.48
N THR A 495 4.97 -17.53 9.97
CA THR A 495 5.62 -18.58 10.78
C THR A 495 6.88 -18.13 11.52
N LYS A 496 7.50 -17.01 11.10
CA LYS A 496 8.70 -16.42 11.71
C LYS A 496 8.42 -15.31 12.72
N THR A 497 7.15 -14.96 12.93
CA THR A 497 6.76 -13.88 13.87
C THR A 497 7.28 -14.15 15.29
N GLY A 498 7.22 -15.42 15.73
CA GLY A 498 7.82 -15.91 16.97
C GLY A 498 7.55 -15.00 18.18
N ALA A 499 8.63 -14.61 18.88
CA ALA A 499 8.56 -13.83 20.12
C ALA A 499 7.86 -12.46 19.99
N ALA A 500 7.72 -11.92 18.77
CA ALA A 500 7.04 -10.64 18.58
C ALA A 500 5.57 -10.67 19.04
N LEU A 501 4.94 -11.85 19.02
CA LEU A 501 3.57 -12.06 19.50
C LEU A 501 3.39 -11.68 20.98
N HIS A 502 4.42 -11.83 21.82
CA HIS A 502 4.36 -11.45 23.23
C HIS A 502 4.32 -9.93 23.45
N HIS A 503 4.59 -9.11 22.43
CA HIS A 503 4.52 -7.65 22.51
C HIS A 503 3.14 -7.11 22.15
N ILE A 504 2.19 -7.96 21.73
CA ILE A 504 0.82 -7.52 21.48
C ILE A 504 0.16 -7.14 22.81
N SER A 505 -0.44 -5.95 22.86
CA SER A 505 -1.27 -5.52 24.00
C SER A 505 -2.53 -6.38 24.10
N ALA A 506 -2.99 -6.65 25.32
CA ALA A 506 -4.17 -7.46 25.57
C ALA A 506 -5.40 -6.98 24.79
N LYS A 507 -5.65 -5.66 24.83
CA LYS A 507 -6.78 -5.01 24.14
C LYS A 507 -6.80 -5.29 22.63
N ARG A 508 -5.66 -5.16 21.96
CA ARG A 508 -5.57 -5.33 20.50
C ARG A 508 -5.76 -6.78 20.07
N LEU A 509 -5.18 -7.74 20.81
CA LEU A 509 -5.39 -9.15 20.52
C LEU A 509 -6.87 -9.51 20.68
N ARG A 510 -7.48 -9.10 21.80
CA ARG A 510 -8.91 -9.35 22.06
C ARG A 510 -9.80 -8.75 20.99
N GLN A 511 -9.53 -7.52 20.57
CA GLN A 511 -10.30 -6.88 19.51
C GLN A 511 -10.28 -7.68 18.19
N GLU A 512 -9.14 -8.27 17.80
CA GLU A 512 -9.10 -9.11 16.60
C GLU A 512 -9.81 -10.46 16.79
N LEU A 513 -9.81 -11.03 18.00
CA LEU A 513 -10.61 -12.22 18.32
C LEU A 513 -12.11 -11.94 18.31
N ASP A 514 -12.53 -10.82 18.87
CA ASP A 514 -13.94 -10.41 18.88
C ASP A 514 -14.42 -10.14 17.45
N LEU A 515 -13.56 -9.60 16.56
CA LEU A 515 -13.86 -9.47 15.13
C LEU A 515 -14.01 -10.84 14.44
N LEU A 516 -13.16 -11.83 14.73
CA LEU A 516 -13.32 -13.20 14.23
C LEU A 516 -14.63 -13.85 14.73
N ALA A 517 -15.00 -13.59 15.98
CA ALA A 517 -16.26 -14.07 16.57
C ALA A 517 -17.48 -13.45 15.89
N ASN A 518 -17.47 -12.14 15.67
CA ASN A 518 -18.53 -11.40 14.97
C ASN A 518 -18.68 -11.82 13.51
N GLU A 519 -17.59 -12.24 12.86
CA GLU A 519 -17.63 -12.80 11.50
C GLU A 519 -18.04 -14.30 11.47
N GLY A 520 -18.27 -14.93 12.63
CA GLY A 520 -18.72 -16.33 12.74
C GLY A 520 -17.65 -17.37 12.43
N VAL A 521 -16.38 -16.97 12.44
CA VAL A 521 -15.23 -17.79 12.02
C VAL A 521 -14.18 -17.97 13.12
N LEU A 522 -14.57 -17.81 14.40
CA LEU A 522 -13.64 -17.86 15.53
C LEU A 522 -12.87 -19.17 15.63
N LEU A 523 -13.56 -20.33 15.60
CA LEU A 523 -12.91 -21.64 15.68
C LEU A 523 -11.95 -21.88 14.52
N GLU A 524 -12.36 -21.52 13.30
CA GLU A 524 -11.51 -21.69 12.12
C GLU A 524 -10.31 -20.74 12.16
N GLY A 525 -10.52 -19.51 12.62
CA GLY A 525 -9.45 -18.55 12.88
C GLY A 525 -8.46 -19.07 13.92
N PHE A 526 -8.94 -19.67 15.01
CA PHE A 526 -8.08 -20.31 16.00
C PHE A 526 -7.26 -21.47 15.39
N ARG A 527 -7.85 -22.31 14.53
CA ARG A 527 -7.12 -23.39 13.85
C ARG A 527 -6.02 -22.84 12.96
N GLN A 528 -6.32 -21.89 12.07
CA GLN A 528 -5.31 -21.29 11.20
C GLN A 528 -4.21 -20.59 12.00
N LEU A 529 -4.53 -19.93 13.11
CA LEU A 529 -3.52 -19.33 14.00
C LEU A 529 -2.66 -20.41 14.69
N ALA A 530 -3.21 -21.59 14.97
CA ALA A 530 -2.45 -22.74 15.48
C ALA A 530 -1.43 -23.24 14.46
N ASP A 531 -1.84 -23.37 13.19
CA ASP A 531 -0.96 -23.77 12.08
C ASP A 531 0.20 -22.78 11.87
N LEU A 532 -0.02 -21.52 12.24
CA LEU A 532 0.99 -20.46 12.24
C LEU A 532 1.82 -20.39 13.54
N HIS A 533 1.68 -21.38 14.43
CA HIS A 533 2.35 -21.49 15.73
C HIS A 533 2.04 -20.35 16.72
N VAL A 534 0.94 -19.62 16.55
CA VAL A 534 0.57 -18.50 17.43
C VAL A 534 0.30 -18.99 18.84
N TRP A 535 -0.54 -20.01 18.97
CA TRP A 535 -0.93 -20.54 20.28
C TRP A 535 0.22 -21.27 20.96
N THR A 536 1.02 -22.05 20.22
CA THR A 536 2.24 -22.66 20.76
C THR A 536 3.21 -21.61 21.30
N THR A 537 3.33 -20.46 20.64
CA THR A 537 4.18 -19.36 21.12
C THR A 537 3.61 -18.73 22.39
N LEU A 538 2.31 -18.43 22.42
CA LEU A 538 1.68 -17.75 23.57
C LEU A 538 1.54 -18.65 24.80
N PHE A 539 1.17 -19.92 24.62
CA PHE A 539 0.91 -20.89 25.68
C PHE A 539 2.11 -21.81 25.97
N GLY A 540 3.10 -21.90 25.08
CA GLY A 540 4.29 -22.75 25.25
C GLY A 540 4.13 -24.18 24.71
N SER A 541 2.91 -24.62 24.39
CA SER A 541 2.61 -25.94 23.82
C SER A 541 1.43 -25.86 22.84
N PRO A 542 1.34 -26.78 21.86
CA PRO A 542 0.17 -26.88 21.00
C PRO A 542 -1.03 -27.39 21.77
N PHE A 543 -2.23 -27.00 21.34
CA PHE A 543 -3.50 -27.47 21.93
C PHE A 543 -3.74 -28.95 21.64
N SER A 544 -4.21 -29.68 22.65
CA SER A 544 -4.56 -31.08 22.54
C SER A 544 -5.81 -31.30 21.68
N LYS A 545 -6.02 -32.53 21.20
CA LYS A 545 -7.28 -32.92 20.51
C LYS A 545 -8.52 -32.60 21.35
N ARG A 546 -8.38 -32.71 22.67
CA ARG A 546 -9.46 -32.45 23.61
C ARG A 546 -9.79 -30.96 23.71
N ALA A 547 -8.78 -30.09 23.74
CA ALA A 547 -8.99 -28.64 23.66
C ALA A 547 -9.73 -28.24 22.39
N TRP A 548 -9.36 -28.78 21.23
CA TRP A 548 -10.08 -28.51 19.99
C TRP A 548 -11.54 -28.96 20.01
N GLN A 549 -11.83 -30.09 20.67
CA GLN A 549 -13.21 -30.54 20.88
C GLN A 549 -13.97 -29.59 21.82
N HIS A 550 -13.33 -29.14 22.90
CA HIS A 550 -13.91 -28.17 23.82
C HIS A 550 -14.24 -26.85 23.12
N LEU A 551 -13.29 -26.30 22.35
CA LEU A 551 -13.53 -25.09 21.54
C LEU A 551 -14.70 -25.25 20.56
N ALA A 552 -14.80 -26.42 19.90
CA ALA A 552 -15.92 -26.73 19.02
C ALA A 552 -17.26 -26.77 19.76
N ASN A 553 -17.30 -27.42 20.93
CA ASN A 553 -18.48 -27.46 21.78
C ASN A 553 -18.89 -26.07 22.29
N LEU A 554 -17.93 -25.22 22.69
CA LEU A 554 -18.20 -23.85 23.12
C LEU A 554 -18.87 -23.04 22.00
N GLN A 555 -18.36 -23.13 20.77
CA GLN A 555 -18.98 -22.45 19.62
C GLN A 555 -20.40 -22.98 19.35
N GLN A 556 -20.56 -24.31 19.28
CA GLN A 556 -21.85 -24.96 18.98
C GLN A 556 -22.92 -24.58 20.00
N HIS A 557 -22.55 -24.45 21.27
CA HIS A 557 -23.48 -24.13 22.34
C HIS A 557 -23.57 -22.63 22.62
N GLY A 558 -23.02 -21.74 21.78
CA GLY A 558 -23.23 -20.30 21.87
C GLY A 558 -22.32 -19.54 22.85
N LEU A 559 -21.21 -20.13 23.30
CA LEU A 559 -20.11 -19.44 24.00
C LEU A 559 -19.02 -19.04 22.99
N ASN A 560 -19.40 -18.28 21.96
CA ASN A 560 -18.52 -17.83 20.89
C ASN A 560 -17.82 -16.51 21.26
N ASP A 561 -17.03 -16.53 22.33
CA ASP A 561 -16.26 -15.36 22.82
C ASP A 561 -14.77 -15.69 22.86
N GLY A 562 -13.93 -14.72 22.50
CA GLY A 562 -12.48 -14.87 22.51
C GLY A 562 -11.92 -15.26 23.89
N MET A 563 -12.58 -14.86 24.98
CA MET A 563 -12.17 -15.15 26.36
C MET A 563 -12.30 -16.62 26.66
N PHE A 564 -13.46 -17.23 26.37
CA PHE A 564 -13.67 -18.64 26.61
C PHE A 564 -12.75 -19.50 25.74
N PHE A 565 -12.42 -19.05 24.53
CA PHE A 565 -11.48 -19.74 23.67
C PHE A 565 -10.04 -19.67 24.21
N LEU A 566 -9.60 -18.49 24.66
CA LEU A 566 -8.31 -18.34 25.34
C LEU A 566 -8.26 -19.15 26.63
N LEU A 567 -9.37 -19.21 27.39
CA LEU A 567 -9.47 -19.97 28.62
C LEU A 567 -9.38 -21.49 28.39
N ALA A 568 -10.06 -22.00 27.36
CA ALA A 568 -9.95 -23.42 26.97
C ALA A 568 -8.52 -23.81 26.62
N GLY A 569 -7.82 -22.97 25.83
CA GLY A 569 -6.40 -23.17 25.55
C GLY A 569 -5.51 -23.10 26.81
N ALA A 570 -5.81 -22.17 27.71
CA ALA A 570 -5.08 -22.00 28.96
C ALA A 570 -5.24 -23.18 29.92
N VAL A 571 -6.46 -23.72 30.07
CA VAL A 571 -6.73 -24.88 30.92
C VAL A 571 -6.04 -26.13 30.36
N ASP A 572 -6.03 -26.31 29.04
CA ASP A 572 -5.37 -27.44 28.39
C ASP A 572 -3.84 -27.41 28.54
N CYS A 573 -3.24 -26.22 28.43
CA CYS A 573 -1.79 -26.03 28.53
C CYS A 573 -1.29 -25.76 29.95
N ASP A 574 -2.16 -25.73 30.96
CA ASP A 574 -1.84 -25.31 32.34
C ASP A 574 -1.18 -23.90 32.42
N ARG A 575 -1.74 -22.95 31.67
CA ARG A 575 -1.22 -21.58 31.49
C ARG A 575 -2.30 -20.51 31.66
N LEU A 576 -3.00 -20.58 32.78
CA LEU A 576 -4.03 -19.60 33.15
C LEU A 576 -3.49 -18.18 33.32
N ASP A 577 -2.19 -18.02 33.59
CA ASP A 577 -1.49 -16.73 33.57
C ASP A 577 -1.60 -16.04 32.19
N VAL A 578 -1.58 -16.81 31.10
CA VAL A 578 -1.72 -16.30 29.74
C VAL A 578 -3.15 -15.81 29.49
N ALA A 579 -4.18 -16.59 29.84
CA ALA A 579 -5.57 -16.14 29.69
C ALA A 579 -5.86 -14.90 30.55
N SER A 580 -5.37 -14.88 31.79
CA SER A 580 -5.53 -13.76 32.73
C SER A 580 -4.94 -12.45 32.19
N ARG A 581 -3.83 -12.52 31.44
CA ARG A 581 -3.25 -11.35 30.77
C ARG A 581 -4.21 -10.71 29.75
N TYR A 582 -5.10 -11.49 29.14
CA TYR A 582 -6.05 -11.05 28.12
C TYR A 582 -7.46 -10.74 28.65
N ALA A 583 -7.68 -10.89 29.96
CA ALA A 583 -8.92 -10.48 30.63
C ALA A 583 -8.95 -8.95 30.81
N LEU A 584 -9.86 -8.27 30.10
CA LEU A 584 -9.91 -6.80 30.06
C LEU A 584 -10.85 -6.24 31.12
N THR A 585 -11.87 -6.99 31.50
CA THR A 585 -12.89 -6.57 32.47
C THR A 585 -12.70 -7.24 33.83
N LYS A 586 -13.32 -6.67 34.87
CA LYS A 586 -13.33 -7.28 36.22
C LYS A 586 -14.03 -8.65 36.20
N GLN A 587 -15.09 -8.79 35.41
CA GLN A 587 -15.81 -10.05 35.25
C GLN A 587 -14.91 -11.11 34.61
N GLU A 588 -14.22 -10.81 33.51
CA GLU A 588 -13.32 -11.78 32.86
C GLU A 588 -12.16 -12.21 33.78
N LYS A 589 -11.62 -11.30 34.59
CA LYS A 589 -10.60 -11.65 35.59
C LYS A 589 -11.15 -12.64 36.62
N HIS A 590 -12.38 -12.41 37.08
CA HIS A 590 -13.04 -13.33 37.98
C HIS A 590 -13.29 -14.71 37.34
N LEU A 591 -13.69 -14.75 36.07
CA LEU A 591 -13.82 -16.00 35.31
C LEU A 591 -12.50 -16.77 35.26
N THR A 592 -11.35 -16.09 35.06
CA THR A 592 -10.03 -16.74 35.07
C THR A 592 -9.65 -17.28 36.45
N GLU A 593 -10.01 -16.59 37.53
CA GLU A 593 -9.80 -17.04 38.90
C GLU A 593 -10.62 -18.30 39.21
N GLU A 594 -11.92 -18.28 38.88
CA GLU A 594 -12.81 -19.43 39.08
C GLU A 594 -12.37 -20.66 38.28
N ALA A 595 -11.89 -20.46 37.05
CA ALA A 595 -11.35 -21.55 36.24
C ALA A 595 -10.04 -22.14 36.80
N SER A 596 -9.29 -21.38 37.62
CA SER A 596 -8.08 -21.87 38.28
C SER A 596 -8.34 -22.72 39.52
N LEU A 597 -9.60 -22.80 39.98
CA LEU A 597 -9.92 -23.47 41.23
C LEU A 597 -9.64 -24.99 41.15
N PRO A 598 -9.01 -25.59 42.18
CA PRO A 598 -8.74 -27.03 42.22
C PRO A 598 -9.99 -27.91 42.16
N ILE A 599 -11.16 -27.33 42.43
CA ILE A 599 -12.45 -28.01 42.47
C ILE A 599 -12.74 -28.79 41.19
N TRP A 600 -12.33 -28.28 40.01
CA TRP A 600 -12.53 -28.92 38.71
C TRP A 600 -11.76 -30.23 38.54
N GLN A 601 -10.74 -30.47 39.37
CA GLN A 601 -9.97 -31.71 39.39
C GLN A 601 -10.39 -32.64 40.54
N GLN A 602 -10.96 -32.08 41.61
CA GLN A 602 -11.27 -32.80 42.85
C GLN A 602 -12.71 -33.32 42.91
N MET A 603 -13.65 -32.67 42.23
CA MET A 603 -15.06 -33.07 42.26
C MET A 603 -15.28 -34.47 41.67
N SER A 604 -16.14 -35.25 42.32
CA SER A 604 -16.54 -36.56 41.82
C SER A 604 -17.58 -36.44 40.71
N ALA A 605 -17.39 -37.18 39.62
CA ALA A 605 -18.37 -37.28 38.55
C ALA A 605 -19.66 -38.02 38.98
N THR A 606 -19.63 -38.74 40.11
CA THR A 606 -20.78 -39.48 40.65
C THR A 606 -21.57 -38.71 41.71
N SER A 607 -21.21 -37.45 41.97
CA SER A 607 -21.89 -36.62 42.95
C SER A 607 -23.35 -36.36 42.58
N SER A 608 -24.19 -36.16 43.60
CA SER A 608 -25.57 -35.71 43.43
C SER A 608 -25.62 -34.26 42.93
N ILE A 609 -26.81 -33.79 42.51
CA ILE A 609 -26.95 -32.39 42.05
C ILE A 609 -26.82 -31.44 43.24
N GLY A 610 -27.33 -31.84 44.41
CA GLY A 610 -27.17 -31.09 45.65
C GLY A 610 -25.71 -31.02 46.11
N GLU A 611 -24.94 -32.10 46.01
CA GLU A 611 -23.49 -32.06 46.27
C GLU A 611 -22.75 -31.13 45.31
N ALA A 612 -23.06 -31.22 44.01
CA ALA A 612 -22.50 -30.30 43.03
C ALA A 612 -22.88 -28.84 43.31
N HIS A 613 -24.10 -28.59 43.81
CA HIS A 613 -24.54 -27.24 44.17
C HIS A 613 -23.80 -26.69 45.39
N ARG A 614 -23.58 -27.52 46.41
CA ARG A 614 -22.80 -27.15 47.60
C ARG A 614 -21.42 -26.61 47.22
N ASP A 615 -20.79 -27.26 46.27
CA ASP A 615 -19.45 -26.95 45.79
C ASP A 615 -19.43 -25.75 44.82
N LEU A 616 -20.46 -25.60 43.98
CA LEU A 616 -20.47 -24.68 42.85
C LEU A 616 -21.45 -23.51 42.97
N ALA A 617 -22.19 -23.36 44.07
CA ALA A 617 -23.20 -22.32 44.23
C ALA A 617 -22.62 -20.90 44.11
N GLN A 618 -21.37 -20.72 44.54
CA GLN A 618 -20.66 -19.43 44.47
C GLN A 618 -19.91 -19.21 43.15
N ILE A 619 -19.81 -20.23 42.31
CA ILE A 619 -19.13 -20.14 41.00
C ILE A 619 -20.10 -19.56 39.97
N SER A 620 -19.61 -18.70 39.08
CA SER A 620 -20.40 -18.17 37.97
C SER A 620 -21.04 -19.27 37.11
N SER A 621 -22.21 -18.98 36.55
CA SER A 621 -22.90 -19.95 35.68
C SER A 621 -22.14 -20.16 34.37
N GLU A 622 -21.39 -19.13 33.95
CA GLU A 622 -20.53 -19.10 32.78
C GLU A 622 -19.38 -20.11 32.90
N ILE A 623 -18.67 -20.17 34.03
CA ILE A 623 -17.60 -21.15 34.23
C ILE A 623 -18.16 -22.57 34.38
N VAL A 624 -19.28 -22.75 35.07
CA VAL A 624 -19.94 -24.08 35.14
C VAL A 624 -20.30 -24.57 33.73
N ARG A 625 -20.84 -23.69 32.87
CA ARG A 625 -21.14 -24.00 31.47
C ARG A 625 -19.88 -24.22 30.63
N PHE A 626 -18.81 -23.47 30.89
CA PHE A 626 -17.52 -23.68 30.24
C PHE A 626 -17.00 -25.10 30.49
N TYR A 627 -16.99 -25.57 31.74
CA TYR A 627 -16.56 -26.94 32.08
C TYR A 627 -17.57 -28.03 31.69
N SER A 628 -18.86 -27.70 31.58
CA SER A 628 -19.86 -28.65 31.06
C SER A 628 -19.56 -29.04 29.61
N GLU A 629 -18.86 -28.19 28.86
CA GLU A 629 -18.47 -28.44 27.47
C GLU A 629 -17.04 -28.94 27.28
N ALA A 630 -16.27 -29.12 28.36
CA ALA A 630 -14.86 -29.51 28.34
C ALA A 630 -14.59 -31.02 28.10
N GLU A 631 -15.63 -31.82 27.92
CA GLU A 631 -15.55 -33.28 27.79
C GLU A 631 -14.73 -33.92 28.92
N LEU A 632 -14.90 -33.42 30.15
CA LEU A 632 -14.41 -34.04 31.37
C LEU A 632 -15.33 -35.20 31.78
N PRO A 633 -14.86 -36.16 32.58
CA PRO A 633 -15.73 -37.14 33.24
C PRO A 633 -16.90 -36.50 34.00
N LEU A 634 -16.69 -35.30 34.56
CA LEU A 634 -17.72 -34.53 35.28
C LEU A 634 -18.65 -33.72 34.37
N SER A 635 -18.36 -33.58 33.07
CA SER A 635 -19.16 -32.74 32.15
C SER A 635 -20.64 -33.14 32.08
N PRO A 636 -21.04 -34.44 32.04
CA PRO A 636 -22.46 -34.82 32.10
C PRO A 636 -23.18 -34.37 33.37
N LEU A 637 -22.49 -34.42 34.53
CA LEU A 637 -23.01 -33.92 35.79
C LEU A 637 -23.20 -32.40 35.73
N LEU A 638 -22.20 -31.66 35.23
CA LEU A 638 -22.28 -30.20 35.10
C LEU A 638 -23.38 -29.74 34.14
N ARG A 639 -23.61 -30.44 33.02
CA ARG A 639 -24.71 -30.11 32.10
C ARG A 639 -26.07 -30.20 32.81
N ARG A 640 -26.30 -31.29 33.54
CA ARG A 640 -27.52 -31.48 34.35
C ARG A 640 -27.63 -30.44 35.47
N TYR A 641 -26.53 -30.18 36.18
CA TYR A 641 -26.47 -29.21 37.26
C TYR A 641 -26.76 -27.79 36.75
N ALA A 642 -26.13 -27.36 35.66
CA ALA A 642 -26.34 -26.04 35.07
C ALA A 642 -27.81 -25.82 34.67
N GLU A 643 -28.46 -26.83 34.09
CA GLU A 643 -29.88 -26.76 33.75
C GLU A 643 -30.77 -26.63 34.99
N LYS A 644 -30.54 -27.45 36.01
CA LYS A 644 -31.31 -27.44 37.26
C LYS A 644 -31.09 -26.17 38.07
N ARG A 645 -29.84 -25.69 38.18
CA ARG A 645 -29.49 -24.42 38.84
C ARG A 645 -30.21 -23.24 38.19
N ARG A 646 -30.29 -23.20 36.86
CA ARG A 646 -31.01 -22.15 36.14
C ARG A 646 -32.52 -22.14 36.42
N GLN A 647 -33.10 -23.29 36.73
CA GLN A 647 -34.53 -23.46 37.06
C GLN A 647 -34.81 -23.39 38.56
N LEU A 648 -33.78 -23.20 39.40
CA LEU A 648 -33.92 -23.23 40.84
C LEU A 648 -34.60 -21.94 41.32
N GLU A 649 -35.82 -22.09 41.83
CA GLU A 649 -36.50 -21.08 42.62
C GLU A 649 -36.35 -21.44 44.10
N PRO A 650 -35.57 -20.68 44.90
CA PRO A 650 -35.34 -21.01 46.31
C PRO A 650 -36.65 -21.08 47.08
N LEU A 651 -36.90 -22.20 47.77
CA LEU A 651 -38.11 -22.38 48.58
C LEU A 651 -38.18 -21.38 49.73
N LEU A 652 -37.05 -21.06 50.35
CA LEU A 652 -36.94 -20.09 51.42
C LEU A 652 -35.99 -18.97 51.05
N THR A 653 -36.30 -17.77 51.54
CA THR A 653 -35.43 -16.61 51.50
C THR A 653 -35.05 -16.19 52.93
N GLY A 654 -34.03 -15.35 53.08
CA GLY A 654 -33.68 -14.79 54.40
C GLY A 654 -34.85 -14.05 55.07
N ALA A 655 -35.75 -13.44 54.29
CA ALA A 655 -36.95 -12.78 54.80
C ALA A 655 -37.97 -13.79 55.38
N ASP A 656 -38.08 -14.98 54.79
CA ASP A 656 -38.95 -16.04 55.29
C ASP A 656 -38.44 -16.58 56.64
N LEU A 657 -37.11 -16.69 56.81
CA LEU A 657 -36.49 -17.10 58.08
C LEU A 657 -36.73 -16.08 59.20
N LEU A 658 -36.65 -14.78 58.90
CA LEU A 658 -36.96 -13.72 59.86
C LEU A 658 -38.44 -13.75 60.28
N LYS A 659 -39.35 -13.96 59.32
CA LYS A 659 -40.79 -14.11 59.61
C LYS A 659 -41.09 -15.35 60.46
N ALA A 660 -40.33 -16.42 60.29
CA ALA A 660 -40.43 -17.63 61.08
C ALA A 660 -39.79 -17.51 62.48
N GLY A 661 -39.21 -16.35 62.84
CA GLY A 661 -38.70 -16.07 64.19
C GLY A 661 -37.22 -16.40 64.42
N TYR A 662 -36.47 -16.78 63.38
CA TYR A 662 -35.05 -17.06 63.50
C TYR A 662 -34.22 -15.76 63.57
N ARG A 663 -33.16 -15.77 64.37
CA ARG A 663 -32.25 -14.61 64.52
C ARG A 663 -31.18 -14.63 63.42
N PRO A 664 -30.91 -13.48 62.76
CA PRO A 664 -29.86 -13.41 61.75
C PRO A 664 -28.50 -13.81 62.33
N GLY A 665 -27.77 -14.67 61.61
CA GLY A 665 -26.44 -15.14 61.98
C GLY A 665 -25.75 -15.91 60.85
N PRO A 666 -24.47 -16.32 61.03
CA PRO A 666 -23.69 -17.01 60.00
C PRO A 666 -24.34 -18.32 59.49
N SER A 667 -25.20 -18.94 60.30
CA SER A 667 -25.90 -20.18 59.96
C SER A 667 -27.00 -19.98 58.90
N PHE A 668 -27.50 -18.76 58.68
CA PHE A 668 -28.56 -18.49 57.70
C PHE A 668 -28.15 -18.89 56.28
N SER A 669 -26.98 -18.42 55.83
CA SER A 669 -26.47 -18.75 54.50
C SER A 669 -26.21 -20.25 54.35
N GLN A 670 -25.76 -20.90 55.42
CA GLN A 670 -25.53 -22.34 55.43
C GLN A 670 -26.84 -23.14 55.32
N TRP A 671 -27.88 -22.75 56.05
CA TRP A 671 -29.18 -23.41 55.98
C TRP A 671 -29.85 -23.20 54.62
N LEU A 672 -29.81 -21.98 54.08
CA LEU A 672 -30.36 -21.68 52.76
C LEU A 672 -29.67 -22.52 51.67
N LEU A 673 -28.34 -22.57 51.69
CA LEU A 673 -27.57 -23.39 50.74
C LEU A 673 -27.90 -24.89 50.90
N GLU A 674 -27.99 -25.41 52.12
CA GLU A 674 -28.30 -26.82 52.36
C GLU A 674 -29.73 -27.17 51.88
N ILE A 675 -30.70 -26.27 52.08
CA ILE A 675 -32.06 -26.44 51.56
C ILE A 675 -32.08 -26.44 50.04
N GLU A 676 -31.34 -25.52 49.40
CA GLU A 676 -31.18 -25.51 47.94
C GLU A 676 -30.59 -26.84 47.44
N CYS A 677 -29.60 -27.38 48.14
CA CYS A 677 -29.02 -28.70 47.82
C CYS A 677 -30.07 -29.82 47.91
N LEU A 678 -30.82 -29.88 49.02
CA LEU A 678 -31.88 -30.86 49.24
C LEU A 678 -33.03 -30.72 48.23
N GLN A 679 -33.34 -29.49 47.82
CA GLN A 679 -34.33 -29.17 46.80
C GLN A 679 -33.89 -29.68 45.43
N LEU A 680 -32.63 -29.45 45.06
CA LEU A 680 -32.08 -29.91 43.78
C LEU A 680 -32.03 -31.44 43.67
N ASP A 681 -31.85 -32.14 44.77
CA ASP A 681 -31.95 -33.60 44.85
C ASP A 681 -33.41 -34.11 44.96
N GLY A 682 -34.40 -33.22 45.03
CA GLY A 682 -35.82 -33.56 45.13
C GLY A 682 -36.27 -34.07 46.51
N ARG A 683 -35.42 -33.92 47.54
CA ARG A 683 -35.69 -34.37 48.92
C ARG A 683 -36.62 -33.42 49.68
N ILE A 684 -36.60 -32.13 49.33
CA ILE A 684 -37.49 -31.09 49.88
C ILE A 684 -38.14 -30.37 48.70
N ASN A 685 -39.48 -30.29 48.70
CA ASN A 685 -40.24 -29.72 47.60
C ASN A 685 -41.20 -28.59 48.04
N THR A 686 -41.35 -28.35 49.34
CA THR A 686 -42.27 -27.33 49.87
C THR A 686 -41.61 -26.45 50.93
N LYS A 687 -42.14 -25.23 51.12
CA LYS A 687 -41.66 -24.30 52.16
C LYS A 687 -41.78 -24.87 53.57
N ASP A 688 -42.86 -25.61 53.84
CA ASP A 688 -43.11 -26.22 55.15
C ASP A 688 -42.07 -27.30 55.47
N GLN A 689 -41.70 -28.12 54.48
CA GLN A 689 -40.64 -29.13 54.62
C GLN A 689 -39.28 -28.46 54.89
N ALA A 690 -38.99 -27.35 54.23
CA ALA A 690 -37.76 -26.59 54.45
C ALA A 690 -37.69 -25.97 55.86
N LEU A 691 -38.79 -25.42 56.38
CA LEU A 691 -38.85 -24.88 57.75
C LEU A 691 -38.76 -25.98 58.82
N ALA A 692 -39.39 -27.13 58.59
CA ALA A 692 -39.28 -28.29 59.49
C ALA A 692 -37.84 -28.80 59.58
N TRP A 693 -37.13 -28.85 58.45
CA TRP A 693 -35.72 -29.26 58.43
C TRP A 693 -34.81 -28.33 59.24
N ILE A 694 -35.05 -27.01 59.20
CA ILE A 694 -34.30 -26.05 60.02
C ILE A 694 -34.61 -26.24 61.51
N ALA A 695 -35.87 -26.49 61.85
CA ALA A 695 -36.29 -26.72 63.24
C ALA A 695 -35.63 -27.98 63.85
N GLU A 696 -35.29 -28.99 63.05
CA GLU A 696 -34.53 -30.17 63.51
C GLU A 696 -33.02 -29.92 63.70
N LYS A 697 -32.51 -28.78 63.19
CA LYS A 697 -31.08 -28.41 63.20
C LYS A 697 -30.76 -27.23 64.12
N THR A 698 -31.78 -26.60 64.69
CA THR A 698 -31.70 -25.50 65.67
C THR A 698 -32.09 -26.01 67.04
#